data_AF-A0A2E9R087-F1
#
_entry.id   AF-A0A2E9R087-F1
#
_cell.length_a   1.000
_cell.length_b   1.000
_cell.length_c   1.000
_cell.angle_alpha   90.00
_cell.angle_beta   90.00
_cell.angle_gamma   90.00
#
_symmetry.space_group_name_H-M   'P 1'
#
loop_
_entity.id
_entity.type
_entity.pdbx_description
1 polymer ?
#
loop_
_entity_poly.entity_id
_entity_poly.type
_entity_poly.pdbx_seq_one_letter_code
_entity_poly.pdbx_strand_id
1 'polypeptide(L)'
;MRHMHRRYVQPPPNGLYEQITHTLILLALFAMGSFGCGGENNNNNNNAQNDCKTCPERCLKEGDVAGRCVACLKDEHCRTTNAPTRVCTDDKRCVCGSEKDCAAGESCDEGVCVSSCPANPPCKQGDRRCATSASDQYLECAQNDKGCWEWSTTAKTCPSGNKCSGQGACGLNCEAGTNACGTTCVDFKKDTKHCGGCNKVCKSGEVCVDGSCSITCKDNKTACSGQCVDTQDNDYHCGACGNQCPAKKTCSKGTCEPCTTTNIREICGNNKDDDCDGEIDEASECTFINVNGNIADYAVLPEGQIFVVAGTDKKDIKASCYKTDGSTLRGTFTAATIKGEAAAGVSVRKNTANKTFLLSWVEWAQKNTAPTQLFMQRFDASCQPIGDVIKWPYNNATNHYTHSITFDGQGNFAALFNDEKKQLRIVFYDKDGKKQTDLTVETGDTLKCPGGTYGVHVVMDPTGAGMVSCQKHSGDAVYYRRFSANHTFTDTGLQELPGSIKNSSWYKSHALGINDKGESVLYWQANNKKQNLATFFGKDGKATKSDVLITTFVGSGYDGFRYEHQELPLIGSDFILRSTPRQARDIPIWYRYTADGTLVSALRGAFQPWLLRTNGKQAYIVENRTIKPINFDSGIGLCGNQPCLCKPNSTRTCYNGGSSSNVRGTCKTGIQTCQADGLGWSTCKDEILPAPEICGNQKDDDCDGKADEDCDGSKDISVPGITDFTVSDKGDIAAIHWTQKALLGYCFAPDGKVKRSTFKISERSKRIVSPIIKMSRNGQYIVVMWRGTGPYTETNYRIYARLYKGDCTPITDTIELTNKQSREWYDAAIDNKGQFSLVYYNEDALLTWRRYDNTGTLTTPATALEKLDANNSRKKCVHMIHIAVSSSNGNGVVSCQNHSSNPIYYKRFDGTGKLLDDALVEVKDTKSNSSWYASHLLGVNDKGEFVIEWQSSYQKTFFAHFYAADGTLTKSLTVGTAMDQIFDAFRFANIDVELLGDDFVLRDGGNRTAAVTWYRYTPQGVKSTKATMDVKTYQRNSLRIRNGTSYIIDGKYIRVGTITFK
;
A
#
# COMPACT_ATOMS: atom_id res chain seq x y z
N MET A 1 -31.13 -46.27 12.17
CA MET A 1 -31.57 -47.16 11.07
C MET A 1 -30.36 -47.32 10.14
N ARG A 2 -29.79 -48.53 9.93
CA ARG A 2 -29.95 -49.41 8.74
C ARG A 2 -29.94 -48.64 7.40
N HIS A 3 -29.19 -49.00 6.35
CA HIS A 3 -28.69 -50.31 5.87
C HIS A 3 -27.18 -50.30 5.49
N MET A 4 -26.41 -51.40 5.66
CA MET A 4 -25.97 -52.42 4.65
C MET A 4 -25.34 -51.84 3.36
N HIS A 5 -24.19 -52.33 2.84
CA HIS A 5 -23.92 -53.73 2.44
C HIS A 5 -22.47 -54.27 2.64
N ARG A 6 -22.21 -55.50 2.16
CA ARG A 6 -21.10 -56.44 2.48
C ARG A 6 -19.71 -56.15 1.86
N ARG A 7 -18.65 -56.54 2.62
CA ARG A 7 -17.49 -57.46 2.35
C ARG A 7 -16.83 -57.48 0.94
N TYR A 8 -15.52 -57.74 0.78
CA TYR A 8 -14.52 -58.53 1.56
C TYR A 8 -13.22 -57.72 1.84
N VAL A 9 -12.08 -58.18 2.42
CA VAL A 9 -11.49 -59.53 2.67
C VAL A 9 -10.85 -59.63 4.08
N GLN A 10 -9.90 -60.57 4.32
CA GLN A 10 -9.39 -61.02 5.65
C GLN A 10 -8.04 -61.82 5.51
N PRO A 11 -7.33 -62.32 6.57
CA PRO A 11 -6.59 -61.55 7.60
C PRO A 11 -5.07 -61.93 7.89
N PRO A 12 -4.61 -62.56 9.02
CA PRO A 12 -3.65 -62.00 10.02
C PRO A 12 -2.45 -62.98 10.32
N PRO A 13 -1.85 -63.19 11.54
CA PRO A 13 -1.74 -62.47 12.86
C PRO A 13 -0.26 -62.13 13.24
N ASN A 14 0.30 -61.92 14.46
CA ASN A 14 -0.02 -62.01 15.94
C ASN A 14 0.72 -60.83 16.67
N GLY A 15 0.84 -60.62 18.00
CA GLY A 15 0.41 -61.29 19.26
C GLY A 15 1.59 -61.77 20.15
N LEU A 16 1.61 -61.78 21.50
CA LEU A 16 0.70 -61.34 22.59
C LEU A 16 1.40 -61.44 24.02
N TYR A 17 0.99 -60.65 25.05
CA TYR A 17 1.25 -60.80 26.54
C TYR A 17 2.73 -60.67 27.07
N GLU A 18 3.10 -60.52 28.38
CA GLU A 18 2.57 -59.80 29.58
C GLU A 18 3.63 -59.64 30.74
N GLN A 19 3.34 -58.76 31.73
CA GLN A 19 3.62 -58.76 33.21
C GLN A 19 4.96 -59.15 33.94
N ILE A 20 5.32 -58.30 34.94
CA ILE A 20 5.76 -58.59 36.36
C ILE A 20 7.23 -59.05 36.67
N THR A 21 7.56 -59.20 37.97
CA THR A 21 8.85 -58.91 38.64
C THR A 21 9.48 -60.06 39.46
N HIS A 22 10.83 -60.01 39.56
CA HIS A 22 11.69 -60.40 40.71
C HIS A 22 11.93 -61.90 41.10
N THR A 23 13.15 -62.10 41.62
CA THR A 23 13.63 -63.08 42.64
C THR A 23 14.07 -64.54 42.32
N LEU A 24 15.42 -64.73 42.39
CA LEU A 24 16.19 -65.65 43.27
C LEU A 24 16.47 -67.15 42.95
N ILE A 25 17.63 -67.59 43.49
CA ILE A 25 18.12 -68.95 43.87
C ILE A 25 19.02 -69.76 42.87
N LEU A 26 20.31 -69.87 43.24
CA LEU A 26 21.23 -71.05 43.33
C LEU A 26 21.02 -72.21 42.30
N LEU A 27 22.03 -72.84 41.68
CA LEU A 27 23.47 -73.11 41.94
C LEU A 27 24.08 -73.70 40.61
N ALA A 28 25.35 -74.07 40.36
CA ALA A 28 26.62 -74.24 41.11
C ALA A 28 27.86 -74.21 40.17
N LEU A 29 29.05 -74.50 40.76
CA LEU A 29 30.24 -75.18 40.17
C LEU A 29 31.12 -74.47 39.10
N PHE A 30 32.36 -74.15 39.52
CA PHE A 30 33.68 -74.48 38.92
C PHE A 30 33.96 -74.24 37.40
N ALA A 31 35.17 -73.84 36.97
CA ALA A 31 36.33 -73.26 37.66
C ALA A 31 37.40 -72.80 36.64
N MET A 32 38.28 -71.88 37.05
CA MET A 32 39.55 -71.48 36.41
C MET A 32 39.44 -70.76 35.03
N GLY A 33 40.36 -69.88 34.65
CA GLY A 33 41.54 -69.38 35.36
C GLY A 33 41.86 -67.93 35.04
N SER A 34 42.58 -67.27 35.95
CA SER A 34 43.06 -65.88 35.82
C SER A 34 44.59 -65.84 35.94
N PHE A 35 45.17 -64.65 35.76
CA PHE A 35 46.60 -64.31 35.88
C PHE A 35 47.51 -64.81 34.74
N GLY A 36 48.44 -63.93 34.37
CA GLY A 36 49.37 -64.11 33.25
C GLY A 36 50.46 -63.03 33.12
N CYS A 37 50.57 -62.08 34.07
CA CYS A 37 51.78 -61.27 34.21
C CYS A 37 52.83 -62.11 34.93
N GLY A 38 53.70 -62.77 34.16
CA GLY A 38 54.88 -63.49 34.65
C GLY A 38 56.14 -62.82 34.13
N GLY A 39 56.78 -62.01 34.98
CA GLY A 39 58.14 -61.54 34.75
C GLY A 39 59.16 -62.44 35.45
N GLU A 40 60.42 -62.24 35.06
CA GLU A 40 61.64 -62.69 35.73
C GLU A 40 61.99 -64.19 35.75
N ASN A 41 63.30 -64.40 35.75
CA ASN A 41 63.98 -65.69 35.84
C ASN A 41 63.73 -66.36 37.20
N ASN A 42 63.80 -67.70 37.23
CA ASN A 42 64.94 -68.37 37.88
C ASN A 42 64.91 -69.91 37.72
N ASN A 43 66.10 -70.51 37.63
CA ASN A 43 66.53 -71.80 38.20
C ASN A 43 65.57 -73.02 38.10
N ASN A 44 65.92 -74.18 37.54
CA ASN A 44 67.23 -74.86 37.60
C ASN A 44 67.17 -76.23 36.89
N ASN A 45 68.35 -76.85 36.67
CA ASN A 45 68.59 -78.30 36.55
C ASN A 45 67.77 -79.11 35.50
N ASN A 46 68.43 -79.80 34.56
CA ASN A 46 69.23 -80.96 34.95
C ASN A 46 70.43 -81.27 34.04
N ASN A 47 71.41 -81.90 34.68
CA ASN A 47 72.70 -82.35 34.16
C ASN A 47 72.60 -83.25 32.92
N ALA A 48 73.33 -82.90 31.85
CA ALA A 48 73.66 -83.80 30.75
C ALA A 48 75.01 -83.41 30.10
N GLN A 49 76.12 -83.97 30.59
CA GLN A 49 77.34 -84.08 29.80
C GLN A 49 77.05 -84.89 28.54
N ASN A 50 76.96 -84.24 27.39
CA ASN A 50 76.54 -84.86 26.14
C ASN A 50 77.61 -84.65 25.07
N ASP A 51 78.61 -85.55 25.06
CA ASP A 51 79.89 -85.51 24.32
C ASP A 51 79.78 -85.54 22.77
N CYS A 52 78.90 -84.71 22.21
CA CYS A 52 78.66 -84.49 20.79
C CYS A 52 78.35 -85.72 19.92
N LYS A 53 78.04 -86.87 20.53
CA LYS A 53 77.86 -88.16 19.81
C LYS A 53 76.75 -88.12 18.75
N THR A 54 75.78 -87.23 18.88
CA THR A 54 74.67 -87.01 17.95
C THR A 54 74.89 -85.86 16.96
N CYS A 55 76.01 -85.13 17.04
CA CYS A 55 76.25 -83.90 16.30
C CYS A 55 77.74 -83.64 15.97
N PRO A 56 78.54 -84.63 15.54
CA PRO A 56 80.01 -84.53 15.52
C PRO A 56 80.56 -83.31 14.76
N GLU A 57 80.03 -83.00 13.57
CA GLU A 57 80.47 -81.84 12.77
C GLU A 57 79.98 -80.47 13.32
N ARG A 58 79.12 -80.48 14.34
CA ARG A 58 78.59 -79.29 15.04
C ARG A 58 78.88 -79.32 16.53
N CYS A 59 79.96 -79.99 16.90
CA CYS A 59 80.48 -80.05 18.25
C CYS A 59 81.31 -78.80 18.57
N LEU A 60 80.82 -77.95 19.47
CA LEU A 60 81.64 -76.91 20.08
C LEU A 60 82.29 -77.48 21.35
N LYS A 61 83.62 -77.48 21.40
CA LYS A 61 84.42 -77.82 22.58
C LYS A 61 85.21 -76.61 23.04
N GLU A 62 85.17 -76.35 24.35
CA GLU A 62 85.88 -75.24 25.00
C GLU A 62 86.72 -75.85 26.13
N GLY A 63 88.01 -76.10 25.86
CA GLY A 63 88.93 -76.77 26.80
C GLY A 63 88.62 -78.25 27.04
N ASP A 64 89.08 -78.77 28.18
CA ASP A 64 88.98 -80.19 28.59
C ASP A 64 87.60 -80.59 29.16
N VAL A 65 86.53 -79.93 28.73
CA VAL A 65 85.16 -80.18 29.18
C VAL A 65 84.34 -80.87 28.09
N ALA A 66 83.33 -81.65 28.48
CA ALA A 66 82.43 -82.33 27.54
C ALA A 66 81.77 -81.31 26.58
N GLY A 67 81.82 -81.61 25.28
CA GLY A 67 81.39 -80.68 24.22
C GLY A 67 79.87 -80.49 24.17
N ARG A 68 79.41 -79.47 23.43
CA ARG A 68 77.98 -79.21 23.18
C ARG A 68 77.64 -79.10 21.70
N CYS A 69 76.45 -79.57 21.32
CA CYS A 69 75.91 -79.33 19.99
C CYS A 69 75.51 -77.85 19.83
N VAL A 70 75.85 -77.25 18.70
CA VAL A 70 75.38 -75.91 18.28
C VAL A 70 74.66 -76.00 16.92
N ALA A 71 73.89 -74.96 16.54
CA ALA A 71 73.13 -75.00 15.29
C ALA A 71 74.03 -74.98 14.06
N CYS A 72 75.16 -74.26 14.12
CA CYS A 72 76.19 -74.20 13.08
C CYS A 72 77.59 -73.97 13.66
N LEU A 73 78.61 -74.11 12.80
CA LEU A 73 80.01 -73.73 13.10
C LEU A 73 80.68 -73.00 11.92
N LYS A 74 80.10 -73.18 10.72
CA LYS A 74 80.42 -72.57 9.44
C LYS A 74 79.13 -72.50 8.63
N ASP A 75 79.07 -71.66 7.59
CA ASP A 75 77.84 -71.37 6.85
C ASP A 75 77.19 -72.59 6.19
N GLU A 76 77.98 -73.59 5.79
CA GLU A 76 77.46 -74.81 5.14
C GLU A 76 76.52 -75.60 6.04
N HIS A 77 76.57 -75.38 7.36
CA HIS A 77 75.64 -75.97 8.33
C HIS A 77 74.28 -75.24 8.38
N CYS A 78 74.16 -74.07 7.75
CA CYS A 78 72.97 -73.24 7.68
C CYS A 78 72.29 -73.23 6.30
N ARG A 79 73.05 -73.51 5.23
CA ARG A 79 72.57 -73.44 3.85
C ARG A 79 71.77 -74.68 3.48
N THR A 80 70.65 -74.48 2.80
CA THR A 80 69.78 -75.55 2.26
C THR A 80 69.27 -75.16 0.87
N THR A 81 68.67 -76.09 0.14
CA THR A 81 68.13 -75.84 -1.22
C THR A 81 67.13 -74.68 -1.27
N ASN A 82 66.39 -74.44 -0.17
CA ASN A 82 65.37 -73.38 -0.06
C ASN A 82 65.87 -72.15 0.72
N ALA A 83 67.12 -72.17 1.20
CA ALA A 83 67.76 -71.05 1.89
C ALA A 83 69.27 -71.11 1.61
N PRO A 84 69.68 -70.80 0.37
CA PRO A 84 71.03 -71.09 -0.13
C PRO A 84 72.08 -70.05 0.30
N THR A 85 71.68 -68.86 0.77
CA THR A 85 72.62 -67.79 1.13
C THR A 85 72.83 -67.62 2.63
N ARG A 86 72.10 -68.37 3.48
CA ARG A 86 72.25 -68.30 4.95
C ARG A 86 73.70 -68.38 5.43
N VAL A 87 73.96 -67.69 6.52
CA VAL A 87 75.28 -67.60 7.17
C VAL A 87 75.21 -68.04 8.64
N CYS A 88 76.34 -68.51 9.16
CA CYS A 88 76.52 -68.87 10.56
C CYS A 88 77.09 -67.68 11.33
N THR A 89 76.32 -67.21 12.31
CA THR A 89 76.72 -66.11 13.21
C THR A 89 77.73 -66.56 14.27
N ASP A 90 78.40 -65.62 14.91
CA ASP A 90 79.40 -65.94 15.93
C ASP A 90 78.84 -66.56 17.21
N ASP A 91 77.58 -66.27 17.57
CA ASP A 91 76.84 -66.99 18.61
C ASP A 91 76.23 -68.33 18.13
N LYS A 92 76.63 -68.77 16.93
CA LYS A 92 76.42 -70.09 16.33
C LYS A 92 74.96 -70.40 15.99
N ARG A 93 74.26 -69.38 15.48
CA ARG A 93 72.90 -69.43 14.89
C ARG A 93 72.93 -69.23 13.37
N CYS A 94 71.87 -69.68 12.69
CA CYS A 94 71.70 -69.53 11.24
C CYS A 94 70.73 -68.39 10.92
N VAL A 95 71.19 -67.38 10.18
CA VAL A 95 70.43 -66.17 9.80
C VAL A 95 70.34 -66.04 8.27
N CYS A 96 69.47 -65.17 7.74
CA CYS A 96 69.44 -64.92 6.29
C CYS A 96 70.72 -64.20 5.83
N GLY A 97 71.23 -64.55 4.65
CA GLY A 97 72.35 -63.85 4.00
C GLY A 97 71.94 -63.04 2.78
N SER A 98 70.74 -63.27 2.25
CA SER A 98 70.09 -62.40 1.28
C SER A 98 68.57 -62.60 1.28
N GLU A 99 67.84 -61.76 0.55
CA GLU A 99 66.39 -61.88 0.32
C GLU A 99 65.98 -63.27 -0.24
N LYS A 100 66.92 -64.02 -0.84
CA LYS A 100 66.69 -65.39 -1.34
C LYS A 100 66.47 -66.43 -0.23
N ASP A 101 66.70 -66.07 1.04
CA ASP A 101 66.39 -66.90 2.21
C ASP A 101 65.06 -66.52 2.89
N CYS A 102 64.29 -65.58 2.31
CA CYS A 102 63.07 -64.97 2.86
C CYS A 102 61.80 -65.25 2.02
N ALA A 103 60.62 -64.93 2.56
CA ALA A 103 59.35 -65.14 1.85
C ALA A 103 59.06 -64.03 0.82
N ALA A 104 58.18 -64.32 -0.15
CA ALA A 104 57.81 -63.36 -1.19
C ALA A 104 57.07 -62.15 -0.60
N GLY A 105 57.72 -60.98 -0.61
CA GLY A 105 57.24 -59.75 0.02
C GLY A 105 58.07 -59.29 1.24
N GLU A 106 59.10 -60.04 1.60
CA GLU A 106 60.04 -59.71 2.69
C GLU A 106 61.44 -59.43 2.15
N SER A 107 62.17 -58.51 2.80
CA SER A 107 63.60 -58.27 2.58
C SER A 107 64.43 -58.82 3.75
N CYS A 108 65.64 -59.31 3.48
CA CYS A 108 66.60 -59.72 4.53
C CYS A 108 67.35 -58.48 5.05
N ASP A 109 67.13 -58.10 6.30
CA ASP A 109 67.78 -56.98 6.98
C ASP A 109 68.41 -57.45 8.29
N GLU A 110 69.70 -57.13 8.51
CA GLU A 110 70.57 -57.62 9.59
C GLU A 110 70.43 -59.14 9.95
N GLY A 111 70.06 -59.98 8.98
CA GLY A 111 69.89 -61.43 9.15
C GLY A 111 68.45 -61.90 9.46
N VAL A 112 67.48 -60.98 9.47
CA VAL A 112 66.04 -61.25 9.70
C VAL A 112 65.22 -60.84 8.48
N CYS A 113 64.19 -61.60 8.14
CA CYS A 113 63.25 -61.27 7.06
C CYS A 113 62.15 -60.32 7.57
N VAL A 114 61.91 -59.19 6.89
CA VAL A 114 60.99 -58.12 7.32
C VAL A 114 60.08 -57.59 6.19
N SER A 115 58.86 -57.16 6.53
CA SER A 115 57.82 -56.71 5.59
C SER A 115 57.55 -55.19 5.65
N SER A 116 57.13 -54.57 4.54
CA SER A 116 57.42 -53.15 4.26
C SER A 116 56.24 -52.14 4.21
N CYS A 117 54.97 -52.53 4.41
CA CYS A 117 53.87 -51.62 4.79
C CYS A 117 53.33 -52.03 6.18
N PRO A 118 52.84 -51.09 7.01
CA PRO A 118 52.23 -51.41 8.31
C PRO A 118 50.91 -52.18 8.14
N ALA A 119 50.69 -53.20 8.97
CA ALA A 119 49.57 -54.14 8.85
C ALA A 119 48.16 -53.53 9.02
N ASN A 120 48.05 -52.32 9.57
CA ASN A 120 46.83 -51.52 9.59
C ASN A 120 47.16 -50.11 9.07
N PRO A 121 46.75 -49.74 7.83
CA PRO A 121 46.91 -48.37 7.34
C PRO A 121 45.93 -47.40 8.06
N PRO A 122 46.27 -46.10 8.20
CA PRO A 122 45.47 -45.11 8.93
C PRO A 122 44.15 -44.69 8.26
N CYS A 123 43.87 -45.20 7.05
CA CYS A 123 42.58 -45.13 6.36
C CYS A 123 42.52 -46.13 5.19
N LYS A 124 41.37 -46.25 4.54
CA LYS A 124 41.13 -47.05 3.32
C LYS A 124 40.44 -46.22 2.23
N GLN A 125 40.40 -46.77 1.02
CA GLN A 125 39.71 -46.16 -0.13
C GLN A 125 38.26 -45.76 0.20
N GLY A 126 37.92 -44.49 -0.06
CA GLY A 126 36.59 -43.92 0.18
C GLY A 126 36.40 -43.26 1.54
N ASP A 127 37.33 -43.44 2.50
CA ASP A 127 37.26 -42.74 3.79
C ASP A 127 37.46 -41.22 3.61
N ARG A 128 36.70 -40.44 4.39
CA ARG A 128 36.81 -38.98 4.50
C ARG A 128 36.85 -38.54 5.97
N ARG A 129 37.53 -37.42 6.24
CA ARG A 129 37.50 -36.74 7.55
C ARG A 129 37.64 -35.23 7.37
N CYS A 130 37.27 -34.45 8.38
CA CYS A 130 37.55 -33.01 8.37
C CYS A 130 39.05 -32.74 8.55
N ALA A 131 39.56 -31.66 7.94
CA ALA A 131 40.96 -31.26 8.10
C ALA A 131 41.25 -30.81 9.54
N THR A 132 40.31 -30.12 10.19
CA THR A 132 40.27 -29.89 11.65
C THR A 132 38.83 -30.05 12.16
N SER A 133 38.64 -30.00 13.48
CA SER A 133 37.32 -30.09 14.13
C SER A 133 36.38 -28.90 13.86
N ALA A 134 36.83 -27.87 13.15
CA ALA A 134 36.04 -26.68 12.83
C ALA A 134 36.17 -26.20 11.36
N SER A 135 36.86 -26.96 10.50
CA SER A 135 37.16 -26.53 9.13
C SER A 135 35.96 -26.56 8.19
N ASP A 136 35.96 -25.63 7.24
CA ASP A 136 35.20 -25.68 5.99
C ASP A 136 35.83 -26.66 4.97
N GLN A 137 36.86 -27.41 5.36
CA GLN A 137 37.63 -28.32 4.50
C GLN A 137 37.63 -29.77 5.01
N TYR A 138 37.73 -30.72 4.07
CA TYR A 138 37.85 -32.15 4.33
C TYR A 138 39.06 -32.77 3.59
N LEU A 139 39.52 -33.91 4.09
CA LEU A 139 40.57 -34.76 3.54
C LEU A 139 39.96 -36.08 3.06
N GLU A 140 40.59 -36.69 2.05
CA GLU A 140 40.24 -38.01 1.52
C GLU A 140 41.45 -38.95 1.65
N CYS A 141 41.20 -40.26 1.76
CA CYS A 141 42.26 -41.27 1.76
C CYS A 141 42.81 -41.52 0.34
N ALA A 142 44.13 -41.64 0.21
CA ALA A 142 44.86 -41.89 -1.04
C ALA A 142 46.00 -42.90 -0.82
N GLN A 143 46.64 -43.38 -1.88
CA GLN A 143 47.87 -44.17 -1.79
C GLN A 143 49.09 -43.26 -1.98
N ASN A 144 50.17 -43.55 -1.25
CA ASN A 144 51.48 -42.93 -1.48
C ASN A 144 52.27 -43.65 -2.58
N ASP A 145 53.47 -43.15 -2.90
CA ASP A 145 54.35 -43.70 -3.96
C ASP A 145 54.81 -45.16 -3.73
N LYS A 146 54.59 -45.72 -2.53
CA LYS A 146 54.84 -47.12 -2.18
C LYS A 146 53.57 -47.98 -2.12
N GLY A 147 52.41 -47.41 -2.45
CA GLY A 147 51.12 -48.10 -2.49
C GLY A 147 50.42 -48.30 -1.13
N CYS A 148 51.03 -47.93 0.00
CA CYS A 148 50.33 -47.96 1.29
C CYS A 148 49.27 -46.82 1.35
N TRP A 149 48.14 -47.04 2.02
CA TRP A 149 47.05 -46.04 2.13
C TRP A 149 47.28 -45.04 3.26
N GLU A 150 47.11 -43.74 2.98
CA GLU A 150 47.26 -42.65 3.94
C GLU A 150 46.32 -41.45 3.65
N TRP A 151 46.20 -40.54 4.62
CA TRP A 151 45.37 -39.34 4.48
C TRP A 151 46.06 -38.32 3.58
N SER A 152 45.36 -37.85 2.54
CA SER A 152 45.91 -36.83 1.63
C SER A 152 46.34 -35.56 2.38
N THR A 153 47.47 -35.00 1.96
CA THR A 153 48.01 -33.71 2.41
C THR A 153 47.26 -32.50 1.80
N THR A 154 46.43 -32.72 0.77
CA THR A 154 45.69 -31.67 0.06
C THR A 154 44.22 -31.66 0.47
N ALA A 155 43.77 -30.56 1.07
CA ALA A 155 42.40 -30.41 1.56
C ALA A 155 41.44 -29.87 0.48
N LYS A 156 40.17 -30.30 0.55
CA LYS A 156 39.08 -29.88 -0.35
C LYS A 156 38.03 -29.08 0.43
N THR A 157 37.64 -27.92 -0.09
CA THR A 157 36.66 -27.04 0.56
C THR A 157 35.21 -27.48 0.33
N CYS A 158 34.37 -27.30 1.35
CA CYS A 158 32.93 -27.46 1.27
C CYS A 158 32.26 -26.33 0.46
N PRO A 159 31.04 -26.55 -0.08
CA PRO A 159 30.23 -25.48 -0.66
C PRO A 159 29.96 -24.34 0.34
N SER A 160 29.95 -23.10 -0.14
CA SER A 160 29.84 -21.90 0.70
C SER A 160 28.61 -21.96 1.63
N GLY A 161 28.85 -21.76 2.94
CA GLY A 161 27.84 -21.87 4.00
C GLY A 161 27.85 -23.20 4.78
N ASN A 162 28.44 -24.26 4.23
CA ASN A 162 28.55 -25.55 4.92
C ASN A 162 29.90 -25.70 5.66
N LYS A 163 29.87 -26.31 6.84
CA LYS A 163 31.08 -26.78 7.56
C LYS A 163 31.23 -28.29 7.40
N CYS A 164 32.45 -28.79 7.58
CA CYS A 164 32.67 -30.23 7.64
C CYS A 164 32.19 -30.79 8.99
N SER A 165 31.41 -31.88 8.94
CA SER A 165 31.01 -32.68 10.11
C SER A 165 31.84 -33.97 10.17
N GLY A 166 32.00 -34.54 11.37
CA GLY A 166 33.13 -35.43 11.74
C GLY A 166 33.44 -36.67 10.88
N GLN A 167 32.54 -37.08 9.98
CA GLN A 167 32.77 -38.14 8.98
C GLN A 167 33.16 -37.60 7.59
N GLY A 168 33.64 -36.35 7.51
CA GLY A 168 34.02 -35.71 6.24
C GLY A 168 32.83 -35.22 5.40
N ALA A 169 31.64 -35.09 5.99
CA ALA A 169 30.42 -34.68 5.29
C ALA A 169 30.15 -33.18 5.48
N CYS A 170 30.08 -32.42 4.38
CA CYS A 170 29.73 -31.00 4.39
C CYS A 170 28.23 -30.82 4.71
N GLY A 171 27.91 -30.05 5.75
CA GLY A 171 26.53 -29.75 6.14
C GLY A 171 26.37 -28.37 6.76
N LEU A 172 25.12 -27.90 6.83
CA LEU A 172 24.75 -26.66 7.48
C LEU A 172 24.82 -26.85 9.01
N ASN A 173 25.90 -26.37 9.63
CA ASN A 173 26.10 -26.46 11.07
C ASN A 173 25.56 -25.21 11.77
N CYS A 174 24.37 -25.33 12.36
CA CYS A 174 23.69 -24.25 13.06
C CYS A 174 24.22 -24.08 14.50
N GLU A 175 24.45 -22.84 14.92
CA GLU A 175 24.96 -22.52 16.25
C GLU A 175 23.93 -22.87 17.34
N ALA A 176 24.39 -23.21 18.54
CA ALA A 176 23.55 -23.71 19.63
C ALA A 176 22.39 -22.75 19.97
N GLY A 177 21.16 -23.21 19.75
CA GLY A 177 19.93 -22.40 19.87
C GLY A 177 19.28 -22.07 18.52
N THR A 178 19.97 -22.26 17.40
CA THR A 178 19.43 -22.11 16.04
C THR A 178 19.18 -23.46 15.36
N ASN A 179 18.24 -23.48 14.42
CA ASN A 179 17.68 -24.67 13.79
C ASN A 179 17.77 -24.53 12.27
N ALA A 180 17.98 -25.63 11.54
CA ALA A 180 18.09 -25.59 10.08
C ALA A 180 16.71 -25.50 9.40
N CYS A 181 16.50 -24.46 8.59
CA CYS A 181 15.37 -24.33 7.67
C CYS A 181 15.88 -24.18 6.24
N GLY A 182 15.98 -25.31 5.51
CA GLY A 182 16.57 -25.33 4.18
C GLY A 182 18.07 -25.01 4.24
N THR A 183 18.47 -23.85 3.71
CA THR A 183 19.87 -23.38 3.67
C THR A 183 20.22 -22.36 4.74
N THR A 184 19.30 -21.99 5.64
CA THR A 184 19.51 -20.99 6.69
C THR A 184 19.31 -21.56 8.10
N CYS A 185 20.06 -21.02 9.06
CA CYS A 185 19.90 -21.31 10.48
C CYS A 185 19.06 -20.22 11.15
N VAL A 186 18.03 -20.61 11.90
CA VAL A 186 17.04 -19.69 12.48
C VAL A 186 16.73 -20.04 13.94
N ASP A 187 16.59 -19.02 14.79
CA ASP A 187 16.23 -19.22 16.19
C ASP A 187 14.70 -19.32 16.32
N PHE A 188 14.18 -20.53 16.50
CA PHE A 188 12.75 -20.77 16.67
C PHE A 188 12.13 -20.05 17.87
N LYS A 189 12.93 -19.56 18.85
CA LYS A 189 12.42 -18.80 20.00
C LYS A 189 12.31 -17.30 19.75
N LYS A 190 12.91 -16.77 18.69
CA LYS A 190 13.04 -15.32 18.44
C LYS A 190 12.69 -14.87 17.01
N ASP A 191 12.86 -15.74 16.02
CA ASP A 191 12.59 -15.40 14.61
C ASP A 191 11.08 -15.37 14.33
N THR A 192 10.55 -14.18 14.05
CA THR A 192 9.13 -13.94 13.74
C THR A 192 8.65 -14.54 12.42
N LYS A 193 9.53 -15.12 11.60
CA LYS A 193 9.20 -15.86 10.37
C LYS A 193 9.27 -17.38 10.55
N HIS A 194 9.88 -17.85 11.64
CA HIS A 194 10.15 -19.26 11.92
C HIS A 194 9.78 -19.63 13.38
N CYS A 195 8.80 -18.95 13.95
CA CYS A 195 8.56 -18.96 15.39
C CYS A 195 7.99 -20.30 15.86
N GLY A 196 8.80 -21.12 16.53
CA GLY A 196 8.47 -22.49 16.90
C GLY A 196 8.38 -23.46 15.71
N GLY A 197 9.03 -23.16 14.58
CA GLY A 197 9.12 -24.05 13.42
C GLY A 197 9.31 -23.34 12.08
N CYS A 198 9.91 -24.02 11.10
CA CYS A 198 10.16 -23.45 9.77
C CYS A 198 8.87 -22.91 9.11
N ASN A 199 8.94 -21.71 8.53
CA ASN A 199 7.83 -20.99 7.89
C ASN A 199 6.64 -20.62 8.80
N LYS A 200 6.75 -20.78 10.13
CA LYS A 200 5.73 -20.33 11.09
C LYS A 200 5.86 -18.83 11.35
N VAL A 201 5.29 -18.03 10.45
CA VAL A 201 5.31 -16.57 10.50
C VAL A 201 4.28 -16.02 11.51
N CYS A 202 4.71 -15.13 12.39
CA CYS A 202 3.85 -14.39 13.31
C CYS A 202 3.05 -13.30 12.60
N LYS A 203 1.86 -12.96 13.11
CA LYS A 203 1.02 -11.90 12.54
C LYS A 203 1.60 -10.52 12.85
N SER A 204 1.12 -9.49 12.15
CA SER A 204 1.54 -8.11 12.45
C SER A 204 1.14 -7.73 13.89
N GLY A 205 2.10 -7.23 14.67
CA GLY A 205 1.95 -6.94 16.10
C GLY A 205 2.38 -8.09 17.04
N GLU A 206 2.53 -9.32 16.55
CA GLU A 206 3.07 -10.45 17.31
C GLU A 206 4.61 -10.51 17.16
N VAL A 207 5.35 -10.70 18.25
CA VAL A 207 6.77 -11.09 18.26
C VAL A 207 6.91 -12.55 18.68
N CYS A 208 8.03 -13.19 18.36
CA CYS A 208 8.27 -14.56 18.82
C CYS A 208 8.82 -14.55 20.25
N VAL A 209 8.14 -15.27 21.14
CA VAL A 209 8.55 -15.49 22.53
C VAL A 209 8.54 -16.99 22.79
N ASP A 210 9.72 -17.57 23.02
CA ASP A 210 9.92 -19.01 23.32
C ASP A 210 9.22 -20.00 22.35
N GLY A 211 9.04 -19.60 21.09
CA GLY A 211 8.43 -20.43 20.03
C GLY A 211 6.93 -20.21 19.83
N SER A 212 6.33 -19.27 20.57
CA SER A 212 4.96 -18.81 20.38
C SER A 212 4.93 -17.36 19.90
N CYS A 213 4.11 -17.08 18.91
CA CYS A 213 3.83 -15.71 18.48
C CYS A 213 2.93 -15.04 19.52
N SER A 214 3.37 -13.91 20.08
CA SER A 214 2.70 -13.22 21.18
C SER A 214 2.86 -11.71 21.06
N ILE A 215 1.83 -10.95 21.43
CA ILE A 215 1.90 -9.49 21.52
C ILE A 215 2.65 -9.14 22.80
N THR A 216 3.91 -8.70 22.66
CA THR A 216 4.74 -8.29 23.80
C THR A 216 4.74 -6.78 23.93
N CYS A 217 3.90 -6.27 24.83
CA CYS A 217 3.85 -4.85 25.14
C CYS A 217 5.05 -4.43 26.00
N LYS A 218 5.66 -3.31 25.63
CA LYS A 218 6.75 -2.68 26.40
C LYS A 218 6.17 -1.83 27.54
N ASP A 219 7.04 -1.45 28.46
CA ASP A 219 6.78 -0.42 29.48
C ASP A 219 5.55 -0.73 30.36
N ASN A 220 5.40 -2.00 30.77
CA ASN A 220 4.33 -2.53 31.62
C ASN A 220 2.89 -2.37 31.10
N LYS A 221 2.70 -1.97 29.83
CA LYS A 221 1.38 -1.90 29.18
C LYS A 221 0.79 -3.30 28.97
N THR A 222 -0.54 -3.41 28.97
CA THR A 222 -1.28 -4.66 28.70
C THR A 222 -1.67 -4.76 27.22
N ALA A 223 -1.64 -5.97 26.66
CA ALA A 223 -2.07 -6.24 25.29
C ALA A 223 -3.61 -6.32 25.21
N CYS A 224 -4.24 -5.27 24.70
CA CYS A 224 -5.69 -5.15 24.58
C CYS A 224 -6.11 -5.08 23.11
N SER A 225 -6.79 -6.12 22.60
CA SER A 225 -7.39 -6.16 21.25
C SER A 225 -6.43 -5.82 20.09
N GLY A 226 -5.13 -6.05 20.25
CA GLY A 226 -4.10 -5.73 19.25
C GLY A 226 -3.30 -4.45 19.54
N GLN A 227 -3.67 -3.68 20.57
CA GLN A 227 -3.00 -2.44 21.00
C GLN A 227 -2.33 -2.64 22.37
N CYS A 228 -1.27 -1.88 22.64
CA CYS A 228 -0.61 -1.88 23.95
C CYS A 228 -1.07 -0.68 24.77
N VAL A 229 -1.93 -0.93 25.76
CA VAL A 229 -2.61 0.11 26.56
C VAL A 229 -2.09 0.07 27.99
N ASP A 230 -1.83 1.24 28.57
CA ASP A 230 -1.55 1.32 30.01
C ASP A 230 -2.87 1.21 30.77
N THR A 231 -3.09 0.09 31.45
CA THR A 231 -4.33 -0.17 32.19
C THR A 231 -4.38 0.56 33.53
N GLN A 232 -3.31 1.27 33.93
CA GLN A 232 -3.28 2.01 35.18
C GLN A 232 -3.92 3.40 35.09
N ASP A 233 -4.03 3.97 33.88
CA ASP A 233 -4.29 5.41 33.66
C ASP A 233 -5.13 5.69 32.40
N ASN A 234 -5.90 4.70 31.92
CA ASN A 234 -6.68 4.78 30.67
C ASN A 234 -8.15 4.41 30.90
N ASP A 235 -9.06 5.31 30.53
CA ASP A 235 -10.46 5.23 30.94
C ASP A 235 -11.28 4.23 30.10
N TYR A 236 -10.73 3.73 28.98
CA TYR A 236 -11.32 2.63 28.18
C TYR A 236 -10.83 1.23 28.60
N HIS A 237 -9.77 1.12 29.40
CA HIS A 237 -9.07 -0.13 29.73
C HIS A 237 -8.62 -0.19 31.21
N CYS A 238 -9.40 0.41 32.11
CA CYS A 238 -8.95 0.63 33.48
C CYS A 238 -8.86 -0.68 34.28
N GLY A 239 -7.69 -1.01 34.79
CA GLY A 239 -7.37 -2.27 35.47
C GLY A 239 -7.30 -3.50 34.54
N ALA A 240 -8.17 -3.57 33.53
CA ALA A 240 -8.25 -4.66 32.57
C ALA A 240 -8.71 -4.19 31.17
N CYS A 241 -8.34 -4.94 30.14
CA CYS A 241 -8.66 -4.60 28.75
C CYS A 241 -10.17 -4.52 28.48
N GLY A 242 -10.63 -3.38 27.95
CA GLY A 242 -12.04 -3.15 27.62
C GLY A 242 -12.93 -2.83 28.83
N ASN A 243 -12.35 -2.73 30.04
CA ASN A 243 -13.05 -2.24 31.22
C ASN A 243 -13.10 -0.71 31.18
N GLN A 244 -14.03 -0.16 30.41
CA GLN A 244 -14.29 1.28 30.37
C GLN A 244 -14.86 1.73 31.71
N CYS A 245 -14.38 2.86 32.23
CA CYS A 245 -14.94 3.44 33.45
C CYS A 245 -16.39 3.92 33.24
N PRO A 246 -17.31 3.66 34.18
CA PRO A 246 -18.65 4.22 34.12
C PRO A 246 -18.61 5.74 34.20
N ALA A 247 -19.52 6.43 33.49
CA ALA A 247 -19.62 7.89 33.46
C ALA A 247 -19.42 8.55 34.85
N LYS A 248 -18.68 9.66 34.89
CA LYS A 248 -18.27 10.38 36.11
C LYS A 248 -17.23 9.64 36.97
N LYS A 249 -16.45 8.75 36.36
CA LYS A 249 -15.28 8.09 36.96
C LYS A 249 -14.13 8.03 35.96
N THR A 250 -12.96 8.42 36.43
CA THR A 250 -11.71 8.34 35.67
C THR A 250 -10.82 7.22 36.22
N CYS A 251 -9.90 6.72 35.40
CA CYS A 251 -8.97 5.69 35.81
C CYS A 251 -7.83 6.29 36.64
N SER A 252 -7.62 5.74 37.84
CA SER A 252 -6.45 6.05 38.67
C SER A 252 -5.88 4.77 39.25
N LYS A 253 -4.63 4.44 38.90
CA LYS A 253 -3.90 3.25 39.38
C LYS A 253 -4.67 1.95 39.13
N GLY A 254 -5.33 1.87 37.97
CA GLY A 254 -6.11 0.69 37.55
C GLY A 254 -7.47 0.54 38.21
N THR A 255 -7.96 1.55 38.93
CA THR A 255 -9.31 1.59 39.53
C THR A 255 -10.09 2.79 38.99
N CYS A 256 -11.35 2.60 38.65
CA CYS A 256 -12.25 3.68 38.25
C CYS A 256 -12.74 4.44 39.49
N GLU A 257 -12.03 5.49 39.87
CA GLU A 257 -12.32 6.33 41.04
C GLU A 257 -13.37 7.41 40.72
N PRO A 258 -14.12 7.94 41.71
CA PRO A 258 -15.02 9.07 41.49
C PRO A 258 -14.25 10.26 40.90
N CYS A 259 -14.77 10.85 39.82
CA CYS A 259 -14.11 11.96 39.15
C CYS A 259 -14.18 13.24 40.01
N THR A 260 -13.03 13.69 40.53
CA THR A 260 -12.93 14.85 41.45
C THR A 260 -12.32 16.07 40.76
N THR A 261 -13.01 16.65 39.80
CA THR A 261 -12.48 17.79 39.02
C THR A 261 -13.15 19.12 39.37
N THR A 262 -12.40 20.18 39.17
CA THR A 262 -12.88 21.57 39.14
C THR A 262 -12.72 22.17 37.74
N ASN A 263 -12.50 21.32 36.73
CA ASN A 263 -12.43 21.66 35.32
C ASN A 263 -13.79 21.39 34.67
N ILE A 264 -14.07 22.16 33.62
CA ILE A 264 -15.30 22.10 32.83
C ILE A 264 -14.95 22.12 31.33
N ARG A 265 -13.83 21.45 30.97
CA ARG A 265 -13.26 21.34 29.62
C ARG A 265 -12.30 20.14 29.48
N GLU A 266 -12.54 19.36 28.45
CA GLU A 266 -11.74 18.22 28.02
C GLU A 266 -10.33 18.56 27.49
N ILE A 267 -9.32 17.71 27.79
CA ILE A 267 -7.93 17.81 27.28
C ILE A 267 -7.64 16.69 26.25
N CYS A 268 -8.40 16.73 25.17
CA CYS A 268 -8.47 15.68 24.14
C CYS A 268 -7.14 15.07 23.66
N GLY A 269 -7.24 13.79 23.29
CA GLY A 269 -6.15 12.92 22.90
C GLY A 269 -5.41 12.30 24.10
N ASN A 270 -5.95 12.36 25.32
CA ASN A 270 -5.32 11.74 26.48
C ASN A 270 -5.99 10.39 26.87
N ASN A 271 -7.21 10.12 26.40
CA ASN A 271 -8.08 9.00 26.82
C ASN A 271 -8.57 9.08 28.28
N LYS A 272 -8.94 10.28 28.72
CA LYS A 272 -9.60 10.51 30.00
C LYS A 272 -10.88 11.31 29.83
N ASP A 273 -11.79 11.12 30.78
CA ASP A 273 -13.00 11.92 31.00
C ASP A 273 -12.63 13.11 31.92
N ASP A 274 -11.95 14.16 31.40
CA ASP A 274 -11.34 15.23 32.23
C ASP A 274 -12.37 16.23 32.82
N ASP A 275 -13.54 16.37 32.20
CA ASP A 275 -14.67 17.16 32.72
C ASP A 275 -15.82 16.34 33.30
N CYS A 276 -15.65 15.01 33.36
CA CYS A 276 -16.52 14.05 34.05
C CYS A 276 -17.93 13.92 33.46
N ASP A 277 -18.12 14.19 32.16
CA ASP A 277 -19.42 14.07 31.49
C ASP A 277 -19.76 12.59 31.15
N GLY A 278 -18.74 11.79 30.80
CA GLY A 278 -18.84 10.38 30.44
C GLY A 278 -18.38 9.99 29.02
N GLU A 279 -18.09 10.95 28.15
CA GLU A 279 -17.62 10.76 26.77
C GLU A 279 -16.12 11.09 26.65
N ILE A 280 -15.27 10.07 26.63
CA ILE A 280 -13.81 10.24 26.61
C ILE A 280 -13.29 10.82 25.29
N ASP A 281 -12.46 11.88 25.37
CA ASP A 281 -11.93 12.70 24.27
C ASP A 281 -13.05 13.41 23.43
N GLU A 282 -14.09 13.95 24.05
CA GLU A 282 -15.29 14.52 23.37
C GLU A 282 -14.97 15.74 22.47
N ALA A 283 -15.31 15.61 21.19
CA ALA A 283 -14.84 16.50 20.12
C ALA A 283 -15.46 17.92 20.11
N SER A 284 -16.51 18.14 20.88
CA SER A 284 -17.25 19.40 21.06
C SER A 284 -16.67 20.22 22.22
N GLU A 285 -16.34 19.56 23.33
CA GLU A 285 -15.83 20.18 24.57
C GLU A 285 -14.29 20.38 24.56
N CYS A 286 -13.56 19.66 23.69
CA CYS A 286 -12.09 19.76 23.51
C CYS A 286 -11.50 21.19 23.57
N THR A 287 -10.56 21.40 24.49
CA THR A 287 -9.74 22.63 24.51
C THR A 287 -8.72 22.65 23.37
N PHE A 288 -9.01 23.40 22.30
CA PHE A 288 -8.09 23.59 21.17
C PHE A 288 -7.38 24.95 21.14
N ILE A 289 -6.12 24.97 20.66
CA ILE A 289 -5.33 26.21 20.50
C ILE A 289 -5.74 26.91 19.20
N ASN A 290 -6.53 27.98 19.34
CA ASN A 290 -6.95 28.81 18.21
C ASN A 290 -5.91 29.90 17.91
N VAL A 291 -5.35 29.90 16.68
CA VAL A 291 -4.28 30.82 16.29
C VAL A 291 -4.82 31.97 15.43
N ASN A 292 -4.50 33.20 15.83
CA ASN A 292 -4.83 34.42 15.09
C ASN A 292 -3.94 34.60 13.86
N GLY A 293 -4.20 33.82 12.80
CA GLY A 293 -3.51 33.94 11.51
C GLY A 293 -3.44 32.61 10.77
N ASN A 294 -2.76 32.61 9.62
CA ASN A 294 -2.38 31.36 8.97
C ASN A 294 -1.09 30.84 9.60
N ILE A 295 -1.11 29.62 10.12
CA ILE A 295 0.07 28.97 10.70
C ILE A 295 1.04 28.64 9.56
N ALA A 296 2.24 29.21 9.61
CA ALA A 296 3.32 28.92 8.66
C ALA A 296 4.15 27.71 9.13
N ASP A 297 4.54 27.72 10.41
CA ASP A 297 5.18 26.59 11.10
C ASP A 297 4.93 26.71 12.62
N TYR A 298 5.16 25.63 13.36
CA TYR A 298 5.16 25.62 14.82
C TYR A 298 6.04 24.50 15.38
N ALA A 299 6.42 24.61 16.65
CA ALA A 299 7.17 23.60 17.39
C ALA A 299 6.62 23.45 18.81
N VAL A 300 6.80 22.26 19.41
CA VAL A 300 6.28 21.90 20.75
C VAL A 300 7.42 21.35 21.60
N LEU A 301 7.70 21.97 22.74
CA LEU A 301 8.67 21.46 23.72
C LEU A 301 8.12 20.24 24.49
N PRO A 302 8.97 19.38 25.09
CA PRO A 302 8.54 18.20 25.84
C PRO A 302 7.49 18.49 26.92
N GLU A 303 7.61 19.64 27.59
CA GLU A 303 6.72 20.12 28.65
C GLU A 303 5.48 20.89 28.14
N GLY A 304 5.25 20.93 26.82
CA GLY A 304 4.00 21.42 26.24
C GLY A 304 3.94 22.93 25.94
N GLN A 305 5.04 23.67 26.05
CA GLN A 305 5.10 25.03 25.47
C GLN A 305 5.15 24.94 23.94
N ILE A 306 4.39 25.82 23.28
CA ILE A 306 4.17 25.79 21.84
C ILE A 306 4.53 27.16 21.25
N PHE A 307 5.51 27.19 20.34
CA PHE A 307 5.87 28.37 19.56
C PHE A 307 5.23 28.28 18.18
N VAL A 308 4.40 29.26 17.81
CA VAL A 308 3.67 29.28 16.52
C VAL A 308 4.10 30.49 15.70
N VAL A 309 4.45 30.28 14.43
CA VAL A 309 4.66 31.35 13.45
C VAL A 309 3.33 31.63 12.74
N ALA A 310 2.70 32.75 13.07
CA ALA A 310 1.39 33.19 12.59
C ALA A 310 1.51 34.02 11.30
N GLY A 311 2.26 33.51 10.33
CA GLY A 311 2.47 34.12 9.02
C GLY A 311 3.57 35.19 8.96
N THR A 312 3.77 35.69 7.74
CA THR A 312 4.72 36.76 7.41
C THR A 312 3.98 37.87 6.68
N ASP A 313 4.12 39.11 7.14
CA ASP A 313 3.84 40.26 6.27
C ASP A 313 5.11 40.61 5.45
N LYS A 314 5.12 41.75 4.75
CA LYS A 314 6.29 42.13 3.91
C LYS A 314 7.51 42.54 4.74
N LYS A 315 7.36 42.85 6.03
CA LYS A 315 8.42 43.39 6.88
C LYS A 315 8.60 42.71 8.22
N ASP A 316 7.62 41.97 8.72
CA ASP A 316 7.77 41.19 9.96
C ASP A 316 7.34 39.72 9.81
N ILE A 317 8.05 38.86 10.53
CA ILE A 317 7.61 37.51 10.88
C ILE A 317 6.86 37.59 12.21
N LYS A 318 5.58 37.22 12.22
CA LYS A 318 4.75 37.26 13.43
C LYS A 318 4.72 35.90 14.11
N ALA A 319 4.80 35.89 15.44
CA ALA A 319 4.68 34.68 16.24
C ALA A 319 3.71 34.85 17.40
N SER A 320 3.29 33.75 18.01
CA SER A 320 2.44 33.68 19.22
C SER A 320 2.75 32.39 19.96
N CYS A 321 2.63 32.37 21.29
CA CYS A 321 2.99 31.21 22.10
C CYS A 321 1.93 30.83 23.13
N TYR A 322 1.81 29.53 23.34
CA TYR A 322 0.73 28.89 24.10
C TYR A 322 1.28 27.73 24.93
N LYS A 323 0.52 27.27 25.93
CA LYS A 323 0.71 25.92 26.51
C LYS A 323 -0.23 24.92 25.81
N THR A 324 -0.11 23.65 26.16
CA THR A 324 -1.04 22.58 25.77
C THR A 324 -2.48 22.81 26.23
N ASP A 325 -2.69 23.51 27.35
CA ASP A 325 -4.01 23.86 27.91
C ASP A 325 -4.76 24.98 27.15
N GLY A 326 -4.26 25.37 25.96
CA GLY A 326 -4.81 26.48 25.16
C GLY A 326 -4.45 27.88 25.67
N SER A 327 -3.93 28.04 26.89
CA SER A 327 -3.62 29.35 27.46
C SER A 327 -2.42 30.02 26.78
N THR A 328 -2.56 31.31 26.51
CA THR A 328 -1.55 32.14 25.87
C THR A 328 -0.39 32.43 26.83
N LEU A 329 0.82 31.95 26.50
CA LEU A 329 2.08 32.35 27.15
C LEU A 329 2.52 33.74 26.67
N ARG A 330 2.41 33.99 25.36
CA ARG A 330 2.75 35.27 24.73
C ARG A 330 1.81 35.55 23.56
N GLY A 331 1.04 36.64 23.65
CA GLY A 331 0.21 37.12 22.55
C GLY A 331 1.04 37.57 21.34
N THR A 332 0.38 37.88 20.22
CA THR A 332 1.06 38.08 18.93
C THR A 332 2.15 39.16 18.97
N PHE A 333 3.35 38.78 18.55
CA PHE A 333 4.54 39.62 18.58
C PHE A 333 5.36 39.50 17.28
N THR A 334 6.16 40.52 16.97
CA THR A 334 7.18 40.43 15.92
C THR A 334 8.35 39.60 16.44
N ALA A 335 8.60 38.45 15.80
CA ALA A 335 9.72 37.56 16.14
C ALA A 335 10.99 37.89 15.35
N ALA A 336 10.84 38.44 14.15
CA ALA A 336 11.94 38.99 13.36
C ALA A 336 11.43 40.08 12.40
N THR A 337 12.23 41.12 12.19
CA THR A 337 11.97 42.17 11.18
C THR A 337 12.89 41.96 9.98
N ILE A 338 12.28 41.87 8.81
CA ILE A 338 12.85 41.51 7.52
C ILE A 338 13.56 42.73 6.91
N LYS A 339 14.88 42.63 6.70
CA LYS A 339 15.67 43.72 6.12
C LYS A 339 15.54 43.76 4.59
N GLY A 340 15.46 42.59 3.95
CA GLY A 340 15.11 42.41 2.54
C GLY A 340 13.64 42.73 2.21
N GLU A 341 13.12 42.17 1.12
CA GLU A 341 11.76 42.51 0.63
C GLU A 341 10.65 41.57 1.10
N ALA A 342 11.02 40.32 1.39
CA ALA A 342 10.17 39.30 1.98
C ALA A 342 11.06 38.19 2.56
N ALA A 343 10.49 37.42 3.50
CA ALA A 343 11.07 36.18 4.00
C ALA A 343 10.43 34.97 3.32
N ALA A 344 11.20 33.90 3.19
CA ALA A 344 10.77 32.60 2.66
C ALA A 344 11.40 31.46 3.47
N GLY A 345 10.89 30.24 3.31
CA GLY A 345 11.39 29.05 4.01
C GLY A 345 11.24 29.08 5.54
N VAL A 346 10.42 29.99 6.08
CA VAL A 346 10.32 30.22 7.53
C VAL A 346 9.95 28.94 8.26
N SER A 347 10.78 28.53 9.22
CA SER A 347 10.54 27.35 10.04
C SER A 347 11.07 27.51 11.45
N VAL A 348 10.46 26.78 12.40
CA VAL A 348 10.83 26.79 13.81
C VAL A 348 11.15 25.37 14.31
N ARG A 349 12.19 25.25 15.13
CA ARG A 349 12.65 23.99 15.74
C ARG A 349 12.54 24.05 17.25
N LYS A 350 12.34 22.90 17.88
CA LYS A 350 12.54 22.69 19.33
C LYS A 350 13.99 22.29 19.59
N ASN A 351 14.57 22.81 20.66
CA ASN A 351 15.81 22.33 21.27
C ASN A 351 15.43 21.73 22.62
N THR A 352 15.37 20.41 22.69
CA THR A 352 14.91 19.66 23.87
C THR A 352 15.90 19.72 25.03
N ALA A 353 17.21 19.79 24.75
CA ALA A 353 18.25 19.84 25.78
C ALA A 353 18.21 21.16 26.58
N ASN A 354 18.11 22.30 25.87
CA ASN A 354 18.14 23.63 26.50
C ASN A 354 16.74 24.26 26.69
N LYS A 355 15.66 23.57 26.31
CA LYS A 355 14.26 24.06 26.37
C LYS A 355 14.04 25.38 25.65
N THR A 356 14.64 25.50 24.46
CA THR A 356 14.58 26.69 23.60
C THR A 356 13.91 26.38 22.26
N PHE A 357 13.50 27.44 21.55
CA PHE A 357 13.10 27.37 20.16
C PHE A 357 14.13 28.07 19.28
N LEU A 358 14.24 27.64 18.01
CA LEU A 358 15.03 28.33 16.99
C LEU A 358 14.14 28.64 15.79
N LEU A 359 13.84 29.92 15.59
CA LEU A 359 13.23 30.44 14.37
C LEU A 359 14.31 30.60 13.30
N SER A 360 13.99 30.29 12.05
CA SER A 360 14.89 30.44 10.91
C SER A 360 14.14 30.93 9.67
N TRP A 361 14.76 31.79 8.87
CA TRP A 361 14.16 32.34 7.65
C TRP A 361 15.22 32.72 6.61
N VAL A 362 14.82 32.71 5.33
CA VAL A 362 15.66 33.15 4.21
C VAL A 362 15.09 34.47 3.67
N GLU A 363 15.90 35.53 3.67
CA GLU A 363 15.55 36.81 3.03
C GLU A 363 16.08 36.87 1.60
N TRP A 364 15.42 37.67 0.76
CA TRP A 364 15.84 37.99 -0.61
C TRP A 364 15.51 39.45 -0.98
N ALA A 365 16.11 39.93 -2.07
CA ALA A 365 15.92 41.29 -2.61
C ALA A 365 15.43 41.25 -4.07
N GLN A 366 14.98 42.39 -4.62
CA GLN A 366 14.14 42.38 -5.83
C GLN A 366 14.82 41.81 -7.08
N LYS A 367 13.99 41.15 -7.91
CA LYS A 367 14.32 40.43 -9.15
C LYS A 367 15.07 39.12 -8.90
N ASN A 368 14.87 38.14 -9.79
CA ASN A 368 15.40 36.77 -9.69
C ASN A 368 16.92 36.66 -9.95
N THR A 369 17.67 37.66 -9.51
CA THR A 369 19.11 37.87 -9.73
C THR A 369 19.83 38.30 -8.46
N ALA A 370 19.11 38.56 -7.38
CA ALA A 370 19.65 39.02 -6.11
C ALA A 370 19.96 37.86 -5.15
N PRO A 371 20.97 38.00 -4.28
CA PRO A 371 21.34 36.97 -3.31
C PRO A 371 20.26 36.65 -2.29
N THR A 372 20.21 35.38 -1.85
CA THR A 372 19.44 34.98 -0.66
C THR A 372 20.34 34.83 0.56
N GLN A 373 19.78 35.05 1.75
CA GLN A 373 20.51 35.02 3.02
C GLN A 373 19.69 34.31 4.09
N LEU A 374 20.23 33.23 4.67
CA LEU A 374 19.67 32.56 5.84
C LEU A 374 20.02 33.31 7.13
N PHE A 375 19.02 33.47 7.99
CA PHE A 375 19.08 34.04 9.34
C PHE A 375 18.38 33.11 10.33
N MET A 376 18.80 33.17 11.60
CA MET A 376 18.23 32.37 12.69
C MET A 376 18.16 33.18 13.99
N GLN A 377 17.11 33.00 14.79
CA GLN A 377 16.92 33.65 16.09
C GLN A 377 16.47 32.60 17.12
N ARG A 378 17.14 32.56 18.28
CA ARG A 378 16.77 31.69 19.41
C ARG A 378 15.74 32.37 20.31
N PHE A 379 14.89 31.56 20.93
CA PHE A 379 13.89 31.98 21.93
C PHE A 379 13.85 31.01 23.11
N ASP A 380 13.52 31.50 24.30
CA ASP A 380 13.27 30.65 25.48
C ASP A 380 11.87 29.99 25.46
N ALA A 381 11.58 29.17 26.47
CA ALA A 381 10.25 28.56 26.65
C ALA A 381 9.12 29.57 26.94
N SER A 382 9.46 30.82 27.29
CA SER A 382 8.54 31.96 27.44
C SER A 382 8.43 32.80 26.15
N CYS A 383 9.07 32.34 25.07
CA CYS A 383 9.19 32.99 23.78
C CYS A 383 9.85 34.39 23.81
N GLN A 384 10.80 34.63 24.70
CA GLN A 384 11.69 35.80 24.68
C GLN A 384 12.96 35.51 23.87
N PRO A 385 13.47 36.45 23.05
CA PRO A 385 14.64 36.21 22.21
C PRO A 385 15.93 36.06 23.04
N ILE A 386 16.75 35.06 22.69
CA ILE A 386 18.03 34.75 23.35
C ILE A 386 19.20 35.14 22.44
N GLY A 387 19.89 36.22 22.79
CA GLY A 387 21.07 36.72 22.07
C GLY A 387 20.76 37.21 20.64
N ASP A 388 21.83 37.56 19.93
CA ASP A 388 21.74 38.19 18.61
C ASP A 388 21.22 37.25 17.49
N VAL A 389 20.70 37.88 16.43
CA VAL A 389 20.32 37.19 15.18
C VAL A 389 21.56 36.57 14.54
N ILE A 390 21.55 35.24 14.42
CA ILE A 390 22.64 34.46 13.84
C ILE A 390 22.53 34.53 12.31
N LYS A 391 23.54 35.12 11.66
CA LYS A 391 23.66 35.14 10.20
C LYS A 391 24.36 33.87 9.70
N TRP A 392 23.87 33.27 8.61
CA TRP A 392 24.61 32.24 7.87
C TRP A 392 25.94 32.81 7.33
N PRO A 393 27.09 32.13 7.50
CA PRO A 393 28.42 32.72 7.33
C PRO A 393 28.85 32.90 5.88
N TYR A 394 28.24 32.17 4.93
CA TYR A 394 28.47 32.37 3.50
C TYR A 394 27.53 33.46 2.98
N ASN A 395 28.04 34.30 2.08
CA ASN A 395 27.22 35.29 1.41
C ASN A 395 26.50 34.64 0.22
N ASN A 396 25.45 35.29 -0.27
CA ASN A 396 24.93 35.09 -1.62
C ASN A 396 24.60 33.64 -2.02
N ALA A 397 23.89 32.92 -1.15
CA ALA A 397 23.28 31.65 -1.53
C ALA A 397 22.29 31.88 -2.69
N THR A 398 22.26 30.93 -3.64
CA THR A 398 21.39 30.93 -4.84
C THR A 398 19.91 31.11 -4.52
N ASN A 399 19.08 31.43 -5.52
CA ASN A 399 17.62 31.69 -5.50
C ASN A 399 16.70 30.56 -4.95
N HIS A 400 17.07 29.83 -3.89
CA HIS A 400 16.40 28.62 -3.42
C HIS A 400 16.18 28.64 -1.91
N TYR A 401 14.90 28.69 -1.51
CA TYR A 401 14.43 28.89 -0.13
C TYR A 401 14.45 27.61 0.73
N THR A 402 15.42 26.72 0.53
CA THR A 402 15.48 25.40 1.18
C THR A 402 16.73 25.23 2.02
N HIS A 403 16.57 25.37 3.33
CA HIS A 403 17.52 24.95 4.36
C HIS A 403 16.91 23.85 5.24
N SER A 404 17.73 23.24 6.09
CA SER A 404 17.32 22.32 7.16
C SER A 404 18.19 22.54 8.40
N ILE A 405 17.62 22.36 9.59
CA ILE A 405 18.31 22.55 10.87
C ILE A 405 17.84 21.47 11.87
N THR A 406 18.79 20.91 12.61
CA THR A 406 18.60 19.85 13.62
C THR A 406 19.50 20.12 14.85
N PHE A 407 19.19 19.49 15.99
CA PHE A 407 19.87 19.66 17.28
C PHE A 407 20.48 18.35 17.78
N ASP A 408 21.55 18.43 18.57
CA ASP A 408 22.10 17.29 19.32
C ASP A 408 21.55 17.23 20.77
N GLY A 409 22.01 16.23 21.54
CA GLY A 409 21.58 16.02 22.93
C GLY A 409 22.14 17.03 23.93
N GLN A 410 23.08 17.87 23.50
CA GLN A 410 23.69 18.97 24.27
C GLN A 410 23.04 20.32 23.86
N GLY A 411 22.21 20.29 22.83
CA GLY A 411 21.48 21.40 22.25
C GLY A 411 22.34 22.35 21.41
N ASN A 412 23.49 21.88 20.91
CA ASN A 412 24.16 22.47 19.75
C ASN A 412 23.33 22.16 18.49
N PHE A 413 23.62 22.81 17.36
CA PHE A 413 22.85 22.60 16.13
C PHE A 413 23.68 22.64 14.84
N ALA A 414 23.20 21.89 13.86
CA ALA A 414 23.73 21.86 12.50
C ALA A 414 22.73 22.52 11.55
N ALA A 415 23.18 23.50 10.78
CA ALA A 415 22.40 24.14 9.72
C ALA A 415 22.93 23.73 8.33
N LEU A 416 22.02 23.27 7.48
CA LEU A 416 22.28 22.81 6.11
C LEU A 416 21.74 23.83 5.11
N PHE A 417 22.62 24.49 4.36
CA PHE A 417 22.25 25.47 3.32
C PHE A 417 23.37 25.62 2.28
N ASN A 418 23.14 26.40 1.22
CA ASN A 418 24.11 26.58 0.12
C ASN A 418 25.09 27.74 0.41
N ASP A 419 26.26 27.70 -0.21
CA ASP A 419 27.21 28.82 -0.28
C ASP A 419 27.17 29.56 -1.64
N GLU A 420 28.02 30.58 -1.78
CA GLU A 420 28.14 31.37 -3.01
C GLU A 420 28.59 30.56 -4.24
N LYS A 421 29.22 29.39 -4.04
CA LYS A 421 29.70 28.48 -5.09
C LYS A 421 28.65 27.44 -5.50
N LYS A 422 27.43 27.53 -4.96
CA LYS A 422 26.37 26.53 -5.13
C LYS A 422 26.74 25.16 -4.54
N GLN A 423 27.66 25.10 -3.58
CA GLN A 423 27.97 23.87 -2.84
C GLN A 423 27.09 23.80 -1.59
N LEU A 424 26.62 22.60 -1.27
CA LEU A 424 25.81 22.33 -0.09
C LEU A 424 26.75 22.22 1.13
N ARG A 425 26.53 23.05 2.15
CA ARG A 425 27.35 23.14 3.37
C ARG A 425 26.54 22.75 4.59
N ILE A 426 27.18 22.05 5.53
CA ILE A 426 26.70 21.89 6.91
C ILE A 426 27.55 22.82 7.77
N VAL A 427 26.94 23.73 8.53
CA VAL A 427 27.63 24.57 9.53
C VAL A 427 27.15 24.16 10.91
N PHE A 428 28.10 23.87 11.79
CA PHE A 428 27.84 23.48 13.18
C PHE A 428 28.01 24.69 14.09
N TYR A 429 27.06 24.87 15.00
CA TYR A 429 27.00 25.96 15.98
C TYR A 429 26.81 25.37 17.37
N ASP A 430 27.44 25.97 18.38
CA ASP A 430 27.15 25.59 19.78
C ASP A 430 25.75 26.03 20.21
N LYS A 431 25.30 25.55 21.38
CA LYS A 431 24.05 25.98 22.02
C LYS A 431 23.88 27.51 22.15
N ASP A 432 25.00 28.24 22.17
CA ASP A 432 25.05 29.69 22.34
C ASP A 432 24.96 30.45 21.00
N GLY A 433 24.91 29.73 19.88
CA GLY A 433 24.73 30.27 18.53
C GLY A 433 26.03 30.63 17.81
N LYS A 434 27.19 30.27 18.37
CA LYS A 434 28.51 30.57 17.81
C LYS A 434 28.98 29.41 16.93
N LYS A 435 29.41 29.72 15.70
CA LYS A 435 29.95 28.73 14.74
C LYS A 435 31.17 28.03 15.34
N GLN A 436 31.16 26.70 15.27
CA GLN A 436 32.29 25.82 15.64
C GLN A 436 33.09 25.42 14.41
N THR A 437 32.44 24.79 13.42
CA THR A 437 33.09 24.25 12.21
C THR A 437 32.08 24.16 11.05
N ASP A 438 32.53 23.77 9.87
CA ASP A 438 31.67 23.49 8.72
C ASP A 438 32.23 22.38 7.82
N LEU A 439 31.34 21.77 7.03
CA LEU A 439 31.62 20.70 6.10
C LEU A 439 31.01 20.98 4.73
N THR A 440 31.76 20.71 3.66
CA THR A 440 31.23 20.68 2.28
C THR A 440 30.75 19.27 1.94
N VAL A 441 29.45 19.11 1.67
CA VAL A 441 28.83 17.78 1.47
C VAL A 441 29.42 17.04 0.25
N GLU A 442 29.72 17.77 -0.81
CA GLU A 442 30.28 17.26 -2.06
C GLU A 442 31.20 18.30 -2.73
N THR A 443 32.30 17.84 -3.34
CA THR A 443 33.30 18.68 -4.01
C THR A 443 33.60 18.15 -5.42
N GLY A 444 33.49 19.00 -6.43
CA GLY A 444 33.82 18.68 -7.82
C GLY A 444 33.08 19.60 -8.81
N ASP A 445 33.45 19.53 -10.09
CA ASP A 445 32.89 20.40 -11.15
C ASP A 445 31.46 20.00 -11.56
N THR A 446 31.09 18.74 -11.36
CA THR A 446 29.73 18.21 -11.58
C THR A 446 29.17 17.64 -10.28
N LEU A 447 28.43 18.47 -9.56
CA LEU A 447 27.77 18.07 -8.31
C LEU A 447 26.54 17.18 -8.58
N LYS A 448 26.40 16.11 -7.79
CA LYS A 448 25.16 15.37 -7.58
C LYS A 448 24.12 16.22 -6.85
N CYS A 449 24.55 17.10 -5.94
CA CYS A 449 23.67 17.98 -5.17
C CYS A 449 24.07 19.48 -5.27
N PRO A 450 23.92 20.13 -6.45
CA PRO A 450 24.23 21.55 -6.64
C PRO A 450 23.18 22.48 -6.02
N GLY A 451 23.55 23.73 -5.73
CA GLY A 451 22.59 24.80 -5.39
C GLY A 451 21.51 24.93 -6.47
N GLY A 452 20.27 24.68 -6.06
CA GLY A 452 19.14 24.34 -6.95
C GLY A 452 18.45 23.02 -6.60
N THR A 453 19.16 22.13 -5.90
CA THR A 453 18.67 20.90 -5.27
C THR A 453 17.40 21.14 -4.43
N TYR A 454 16.38 20.30 -4.60
CA TYR A 454 15.14 20.35 -3.85
C TYR A 454 15.06 19.20 -2.85
N GLY A 455 14.75 19.50 -1.59
CA GLY A 455 14.73 18.49 -0.52
C GLY A 455 16.14 18.28 0.00
N VAL A 456 16.59 19.21 0.84
CA VAL A 456 17.85 19.10 1.59
C VAL A 456 17.50 18.95 3.06
N HIS A 457 17.97 17.87 3.69
CA HIS A 457 17.62 17.54 5.07
C HIS A 457 18.89 17.16 5.84
N VAL A 458 19.04 17.65 7.06
CA VAL A 458 20.06 17.20 8.03
C VAL A 458 19.37 16.77 9.32
N VAL A 459 19.85 15.68 9.92
CA VAL A 459 19.39 15.15 11.21
C VAL A 459 20.60 14.73 12.06
N MET A 460 20.51 14.87 13.38
CA MET A 460 21.55 14.45 14.34
C MET A 460 20.94 13.63 15.48
N ASP A 461 21.67 12.61 15.94
CA ASP A 461 21.35 11.86 17.15
C ASP A 461 21.82 12.62 18.41
N PRO A 462 21.47 12.17 19.63
CA PRO A 462 21.88 12.84 20.86
C PRO A 462 23.40 12.95 21.12
N THR A 463 24.24 12.36 20.27
CA THR A 463 25.71 12.47 20.32
C THR A 463 26.28 13.50 19.34
N GLY A 464 25.47 14.06 18.44
CA GLY A 464 25.93 14.94 17.35
C GLY A 464 26.42 14.19 16.10
N ALA A 465 26.39 12.85 16.10
CA ALA A 465 26.50 12.07 14.88
C ALA A 465 25.20 12.18 14.05
N GLY A 466 25.26 12.07 12.73
CA GLY A 466 24.08 12.36 11.91
C GLY A 466 24.21 12.06 10.43
N MET A 467 23.20 12.52 9.68
CA MET A 467 23.09 12.28 8.24
C MET A 467 22.54 13.50 7.51
N VAL A 468 23.12 13.81 6.35
CA VAL A 468 22.57 14.74 5.35
C VAL A 468 21.96 13.94 4.19
N SER A 469 20.89 14.45 3.59
CA SER A 469 20.35 13.95 2.32
C SER A 469 19.95 15.08 1.37
N CYS A 470 19.99 14.78 0.06
CA CYS A 470 19.77 15.75 -1.01
C CYS A 470 19.29 15.10 -2.32
N GLN A 471 18.53 15.84 -3.14
CA GLN A 471 18.04 15.41 -4.47
C GLN A 471 18.05 16.60 -5.45
N LYS A 472 18.72 16.46 -6.60
CA LYS A 472 18.91 17.53 -7.58
C LYS A 472 17.62 17.93 -8.30
N HIS A 473 17.04 17.03 -9.09
CA HIS A 473 15.80 17.25 -9.81
C HIS A 473 14.98 15.96 -9.99
N SER A 474 13.80 16.06 -10.62
CA SER A 474 12.92 14.90 -10.85
C SER A 474 13.57 13.86 -11.73
N GLY A 475 13.73 12.65 -11.20
CA GLY A 475 14.38 11.53 -11.87
C GLY A 475 15.86 11.35 -11.49
N ASP A 476 16.49 12.32 -10.82
CA ASP A 476 17.75 12.08 -10.10
C ASP A 476 17.50 11.20 -8.87
N ALA A 477 18.52 10.46 -8.43
CA ALA A 477 18.45 9.71 -7.19
C ALA A 477 18.35 10.63 -5.96
N VAL A 478 17.86 10.07 -4.86
CA VAL A 478 18.06 10.64 -3.51
C VAL A 478 19.44 10.19 -3.05
N TYR A 479 20.31 11.14 -2.68
CA TYR A 479 21.63 10.87 -2.14
C TYR A 479 21.68 11.18 -0.64
N TYR A 480 22.56 10.50 0.08
CA TYR A 480 22.81 10.74 1.50
C TYR A 480 24.30 10.64 1.86
N ARG A 481 24.68 11.22 3.01
CA ARG A 481 26.03 11.11 3.57
C ARG A 481 26.00 11.24 5.09
N ARG A 482 26.66 10.32 5.78
CA ARG A 482 26.74 10.27 7.25
C ARG A 482 27.97 11.00 7.78
N PHE A 483 27.85 11.57 8.97
CA PHE A 483 28.93 12.23 9.70
C PHE A 483 28.96 11.82 11.18
N SER A 484 30.16 11.86 11.77
CA SER A 484 30.39 11.55 13.19
C SER A 484 30.19 12.78 14.08
N ALA A 485 30.05 12.53 15.40
CA ALA A 485 30.05 13.55 16.45
C ALA A 485 31.28 14.47 16.44
N ASN A 486 32.40 14.05 15.84
CA ASN A 486 33.59 14.88 15.65
C ASN A 486 33.46 15.82 14.44
N HIS A 487 32.27 16.00 13.89
CA HIS A 487 31.96 16.78 12.70
C HIS A 487 32.81 16.40 11.47
N THR A 488 32.92 15.10 11.20
CA THR A 488 33.62 14.55 10.01
C THR A 488 32.75 13.54 9.28
N PHE A 489 32.74 13.56 7.94
CA PHE A 489 32.00 12.55 7.16
C PHE A 489 32.62 11.16 7.31
N THR A 490 31.79 10.16 7.61
CA THR A 490 32.19 8.74 7.70
C THR A 490 32.11 8.03 6.34
N ASP A 491 31.31 8.56 5.42
CA ASP A 491 31.11 7.97 4.09
C ASP A 491 32.07 8.55 3.03
N THR A 492 32.52 7.67 2.14
CA THR A 492 33.35 7.93 0.95
C THR A 492 32.54 8.64 -0.16
N GLY A 493 32.13 9.88 0.13
CA GLY A 493 31.28 10.70 -0.74
C GLY A 493 29.78 10.42 -0.55
N LEU A 494 28.96 11.06 -1.39
CA LEU A 494 27.50 10.88 -1.40
C LEU A 494 27.12 9.47 -1.86
N GLN A 495 26.50 8.72 -0.96
CA GLN A 495 25.90 7.41 -1.20
C GLN A 495 24.54 7.57 -1.88
N GLU A 496 24.16 6.62 -2.73
CA GLU A 496 22.85 6.60 -3.38
C GLU A 496 21.84 5.80 -2.54
N LEU A 497 20.60 6.29 -2.43
CA LEU A 497 19.49 5.52 -1.89
C LEU A 497 18.97 4.53 -2.95
N PRO A 498 19.11 3.20 -2.75
CA PRO A 498 18.68 2.21 -3.73
C PRO A 498 17.20 2.37 -4.09
N GLY A 499 16.87 2.21 -5.37
CA GLY A 499 15.49 2.33 -5.85
C GLY A 499 14.96 3.77 -6.00
N SER A 500 15.80 4.80 -5.85
CA SER A 500 15.39 6.21 -6.03
C SER A 500 15.64 6.80 -7.43
N ILE A 501 16.61 6.28 -8.22
CA ILE A 501 16.86 6.67 -9.62
C ILE A 501 15.57 6.67 -10.45
N LYS A 502 15.35 7.71 -11.27
CA LYS A 502 14.19 7.90 -12.17
C LYS A 502 12.81 7.98 -11.48
N ASN A 503 12.79 7.94 -10.15
CA ASN A 503 11.56 7.73 -9.39
C ASN A 503 11.16 8.98 -8.59
N SER A 504 12.06 9.93 -8.37
CA SER A 504 11.84 11.14 -7.58
C SER A 504 10.95 12.21 -8.27
N SER A 505 10.36 13.09 -7.45
CA SER A 505 9.40 14.14 -7.85
C SER A 505 10.07 15.48 -8.21
N TRP A 506 9.30 16.40 -8.79
CA TRP A 506 9.75 17.73 -9.24
C TRP A 506 10.05 18.70 -8.09
N TYR A 507 9.53 18.43 -6.90
CA TYR A 507 9.79 19.21 -5.67
C TYR A 507 10.04 18.25 -4.51
N LYS A 508 11.01 18.61 -3.65
CA LYS A 508 11.51 17.91 -2.44
C LYS A 508 11.02 16.46 -2.33
N SER A 509 11.60 15.49 -3.03
CA SER A 509 10.92 14.18 -3.15
C SER A 509 10.93 13.29 -1.91
N HIS A 510 11.63 13.69 -0.84
CA HIS A 510 11.89 12.87 0.33
C HIS A 510 11.94 13.68 1.63
N ALA A 511 12.02 12.96 2.74
CA ALA A 511 12.33 13.43 4.08
C ALA A 511 13.22 12.42 4.82
N LEU A 512 13.77 12.86 5.95
CA LEU A 512 14.77 12.14 6.74
C LEU A 512 14.44 12.29 8.23
N GLY A 513 14.65 11.23 9.00
CA GLY A 513 14.56 11.24 10.46
C GLY A 513 15.65 10.38 11.08
N ILE A 514 16.04 10.72 12.31
CA ILE A 514 16.91 9.92 13.18
C ILE A 514 16.27 9.87 14.57
N ASN A 515 16.44 8.78 15.33
CA ASN A 515 15.90 8.66 16.67
C ASN A 515 16.98 8.82 17.76
N ASP A 516 16.57 8.74 19.02
CA ASP A 516 17.41 8.83 20.22
C ASP A 516 18.57 7.83 20.27
N LYS A 517 18.51 6.75 19.49
CA LYS A 517 19.53 5.70 19.40
C LYS A 517 20.49 5.89 18.23
N GLY A 518 20.23 6.83 17.33
CA GLY A 518 20.98 7.00 16.07
C GLY A 518 20.52 6.06 14.94
N GLU A 519 19.40 5.37 15.11
CA GLU A 519 18.71 4.66 14.02
C GLU A 519 17.99 5.70 13.16
N SER A 520 17.90 5.51 11.84
CA SER A 520 17.38 6.53 10.92
C SER A 520 16.47 5.97 9.83
N VAL A 521 15.70 6.84 9.17
CA VAL A 521 14.83 6.48 8.05
C VAL A 521 14.88 7.54 6.95
N LEU A 522 15.05 7.09 5.70
CA LEU A 522 14.82 7.90 4.51
C LEU A 522 13.45 7.52 3.92
N TYR A 523 12.57 8.51 3.78
CA TYR A 523 11.22 8.35 3.29
C TYR A 523 11.03 9.15 1.99
N TRP A 524 10.67 8.52 0.87
CA TRP A 524 10.64 9.18 -0.44
C TRP A 524 9.46 8.80 -1.34
N GLN A 525 9.20 9.64 -2.33
CA GLN A 525 8.22 9.43 -3.38
C GLN A 525 8.82 8.68 -4.58
N ALA A 526 8.24 7.52 -4.93
CA ALA A 526 8.56 6.73 -6.11
C ALA A 526 7.46 6.88 -7.19
N ASN A 527 7.57 7.95 -7.97
CA ASN A 527 6.63 8.43 -8.99
C ASN A 527 6.46 7.52 -10.21
N ASN A 528 7.39 6.61 -10.48
CA ASN A 528 7.23 5.56 -11.48
C ASN A 528 6.33 4.41 -10.97
N LYS A 529 6.60 3.92 -9.74
CA LYS A 529 5.85 2.88 -9.03
C LYS A 529 4.48 3.41 -8.54
N LYS A 530 4.31 4.73 -8.48
CA LYS A 530 3.19 5.45 -7.85
C LYS A 530 3.02 5.11 -6.37
N GLN A 531 4.15 4.99 -5.69
CA GLN A 531 4.28 4.57 -4.29
C GLN A 531 5.09 5.59 -3.50
N ASN A 532 4.85 5.72 -2.20
CA ASN A 532 5.86 6.27 -1.28
C ASN A 532 6.49 5.12 -0.50
N LEU A 533 7.80 5.18 -0.35
CA LEU A 533 8.63 4.10 0.16
C LEU A 533 9.54 4.62 1.28
N ALA A 534 9.84 3.77 2.25
CA ALA A 534 10.80 4.06 3.31
C ALA A 534 11.92 3.01 3.36
N THR A 535 13.13 3.47 3.68
CA THR A 535 14.28 2.63 3.99
C THR A 535 14.77 3.02 5.37
N PHE A 536 14.75 2.05 6.28
CA PHE A 536 15.17 2.17 7.66
C PHE A 536 16.61 1.68 7.79
N PHE A 537 17.38 2.31 8.67
CA PHE A 537 18.79 2.06 8.90
C PHE A 537 19.07 1.92 10.39
N GLY A 538 19.88 0.93 10.77
CA GLY A 538 20.38 0.79 12.14
C GLY A 538 21.42 1.87 12.48
N LYS A 539 21.88 1.90 13.73
CA LYS A 539 22.91 2.87 14.19
C LYS A 539 24.24 2.75 13.42
N ASP A 540 24.56 1.57 12.88
CA ASP A 540 25.72 1.36 12.00
C ASP A 540 25.53 1.90 10.57
N GLY A 541 24.35 2.45 10.27
CA GLY A 541 23.90 2.95 8.98
C GLY A 541 23.73 1.89 7.90
N LYS A 542 23.68 0.59 8.24
CA LYS A 542 23.20 -0.44 7.31
C LYS A 542 21.68 -0.42 7.27
N ALA A 543 21.11 -0.64 6.09
CA ALA A 543 19.65 -0.72 5.95
C ALA A 543 19.12 -1.96 6.70
N THR A 544 18.26 -1.75 7.69
CA THR A 544 17.53 -2.81 8.40
C THR A 544 16.36 -3.32 7.56
N LYS A 545 15.72 -2.42 6.79
CA LYS A 545 14.57 -2.74 5.93
C LYS A 545 14.42 -1.69 4.82
N SER A 546 14.37 -2.12 3.56
CA SER A 546 14.31 -1.24 2.38
C SER A 546 12.98 -1.37 1.62
N ASP A 547 12.66 -0.38 0.76
CA ASP A 547 11.46 -0.36 -0.10
C ASP A 547 10.13 -0.60 0.67
N VAL A 548 10.05 -0.19 1.95
CA VAL A 548 8.85 -0.38 2.78
C VAL A 548 7.71 0.48 2.23
N LEU A 549 6.68 -0.16 1.70
CA LEU A 549 5.52 0.51 1.13
C LEU A 549 4.69 1.22 2.20
N ILE A 550 4.68 2.55 2.16
CA ILE A 550 3.90 3.40 3.06
C ILE A 550 2.52 3.70 2.47
N THR A 551 2.46 3.98 1.16
CA THR A 551 1.18 4.20 0.46
C THR A 551 1.34 4.13 -1.07
N THR A 552 0.22 4.07 -1.78
CA THR A 552 0.11 4.34 -3.23
C THR A 552 -0.62 5.65 -3.48
N PHE A 553 -0.22 6.41 -4.52
CA PHE A 553 -0.88 7.65 -4.93
C PHE A 553 -1.19 7.64 -6.44
N VAL A 554 -1.81 8.70 -6.97
CA VAL A 554 -2.21 8.79 -8.39
C VAL A 554 -1.90 10.18 -8.95
N GLY A 555 -1.68 10.27 -10.26
CA GLY A 555 -1.33 11.52 -10.95
C GLY A 555 0.17 11.78 -10.93
N SER A 556 0.54 13.06 -10.96
CA SER A 556 1.95 13.51 -11.04
C SER A 556 2.66 13.59 -9.68
N GLY A 557 1.94 13.45 -8.56
CA GLY A 557 2.49 13.41 -7.20
C GLY A 557 2.98 14.74 -6.61
N TYR A 558 2.78 15.86 -7.31
CA TYR A 558 3.49 17.15 -7.14
C TYR A 558 3.53 17.74 -5.72
N ASP A 559 2.52 17.52 -4.89
CA ASP A 559 2.40 18.13 -3.56
C ASP A 559 2.82 17.20 -2.41
N GLY A 560 3.30 15.99 -2.74
CA GLY A 560 3.52 14.91 -1.76
C GLY A 560 4.32 15.32 -0.54
N PHE A 561 5.47 15.97 -0.76
CA PHE A 561 6.45 16.37 0.26
C PHE A 561 6.73 17.89 0.23
N ARG A 562 5.94 18.66 -0.53
CA ARG A 562 6.23 20.05 -0.94
C ARG A 562 6.54 21.01 0.22
N TYR A 563 5.98 20.76 1.40
CA TYR A 563 6.13 21.56 2.61
C TYR A 563 6.98 20.90 3.72
N GLU A 564 7.50 19.70 3.50
CA GLU A 564 8.46 19.07 4.41
C GLU A 564 9.84 19.72 4.23
N HIS A 565 10.10 20.78 5.00
CA HIS A 565 11.44 21.31 5.26
C HIS A 565 12.10 20.62 6.47
N GLN A 566 11.62 19.43 6.83
CA GLN A 566 11.53 18.99 8.22
C GLN A 566 12.18 17.63 8.42
N GLU A 567 12.60 17.40 9.67
CA GLU A 567 12.86 16.08 10.23
C GLU A 567 11.53 15.35 10.45
N LEU A 568 11.54 14.02 10.28
CA LEU A 568 10.35 13.20 10.49
C LEU A 568 9.98 13.14 11.99
N PRO A 569 8.72 13.43 12.40
CA PRO A 569 8.35 13.47 13.81
C PRO A 569 8.48 12.11 14.50
N LEU A 570 8.78 12.14 15.81
CA LEU A 570 8.97 10.95 16.64
C LEU A 570 7.96 10.86 17.79
N ILE A 571 7.53 9.63 18.12
CA ILE A 571 6.88 9.30 19.39
C ILE A 571 7.71 8.20 20.06
N GLY A 572 8.35 8.52 21.20
CA GLY A 572 9.46 7.73 21.70
C GLY A 572 10.56 7.63 20.64
N SER A 573 10.98 6.40 20.33
CA SER A 573 11.94 6.10 19.25
C SER A 573 11.30 5.80 17.90
N ASP A 574 9.98 5.88 17.78
CA ASP A 574 9.22 5.46 16.58
C ASP A 574 8.99 6.63 15.62
N PHE A 575 9.15 6.37 14.33
CA PHE A 575 9.00 7.33 13.25
C PHE A 575 7.55 7.50 12.81
N ILE A 576 7.11 8.75 12.67
CA ILE A 576 5.78 9.11 12.15
C ILE A 576 5.88 9.43 10.65
N LEU A 577 5.43 8.51 9.81
CA LEU A 577 5.34 8.64 8.35
C LEU A 577 3.90 8.98 7.92
N ARG A 578 3.68 9.41 6.67
CA ARG A 578 2.34 9.78 6.17
C ARG A 578 2.06 9.38 4.74
N SER A 579 0.81 9.07 4.39
CA SER A 579 0.39 8.95 3.01
C SER A 579 0.39 10.31 2.29
N THR A 580 0.59 10.27 0.97
CA THR A 580 0.35 11.42 0.09
C THR A 580 -1.01 11.25 -0.58
N PRO A 581 -2.05 12.01 -0.16
CA PRO A 581 -3.41 11.77 -0.62
C PRO A 581 -3.57 11.90 -2.14
N ARG A 582 -4.47 11.07 -2.70
CA ARG A 582 -4.67 10.87 -4.14
C ARG A 582 -5.24 12.09 -4.86
N GLN A 583 -6.05 12.90 -4.19
CA GLN A 583 -6.53 14.22 -4.60
C GLN A 583 -6.48 15.17 -3.39
N ALA A 584 -6.51 16.49 -3.61
CA ALA A 584 -6.46 17.51 -2.55
C ALA A 584 -7.70 17.54 -1.60
N ARG A 585 -8.59 16.55 -1.68
CA ARG A 585 -9.73 16.31 -0.78
C ARG A 585 -9.68 14.95 -0.09
N ASP A 586 -8.69 14.10 -0.41
CA ASP A 586 -8.54 12.81 0.23
C ASP A 586 -7.84 12.97 1.59
N ILE A 587 -8.36 12.29 2.59
CA ILE A 587 -7.90 12.38 3.98
C ILE A 587 -6.53 11.69 4.11
N PRO A 588 -5.49 12.37 4.63
CA PRO A 588 -4.18 11.75 4.87
C PRO A 588 -4.29 10.66 5.96
N ILE A 589 -3.37 9.71 5.88
CA ILE A 589 -3.17 8.67 6.89
C ILE A 589 -1.75 8.84 7.42
N TRP A 590 -1.61 8.89 8.72
CA TRP A 590 -0.33 8.87 9.42
C TRP A 590 -0.06 7.46 9.95
N TYR A 591 1.20 7.07 9.99
CA TYR A 591 1.65 5.73 10.35
C TYR A 591 2.82 5.82 11.33
N ARG A 592 2.74 5.10 12.46
CA ARG A 592 3.82 4.98 13.44
C ARG A 592 4.62 3.71 13.13
N TYR A 593 5.92 3.84 12.88
CA TYR A 593 6.83 2.73 12.57
C TYR A 593 8.01 2.68 13.55
N THR A 594 8.36 1.48 14.02
CA THR A 594 9.63 1.23 14.72
C THR A 594 10.83 1.38 13.77
N ALA A 595 12.04 1.47 14.33
CA ALA A 595 13.29 1.62 13.57
C ALA A 595 13.71 0.38 12.74
N ASP A 596 13.07 -0.78 12.94
CA ASP A 596 13.16 -1.94 12.04
C ASP A 596 12.11 -1.89 10.91
N GLY A 597 11.32 -0.81 10.82
CA GLY A 597 10.26 -0.62 9.85
C GLY A 597 9.03 -1.51 10.07
N THR A 598 8.77 -1.97 11.29
CA THR A 598 7.51 -2.63 11.67
C THR A 598 6.43 -1.58 11.97
N LEU A 599 5.22 -1.79 11.45
CA LEU A 599 4.09 -0.87 11.64
C LEU A 599 3.47 -1.08 13.03
N VAL A 600 3.41 -0.01 13.82
CA VAL A 600 2.89 0.00 15.20
C VAL A 600 1.41 0.39 15.24
N SER A 601 1.07 1.52 14.61
CA SER A 601 -0.29 2.04 14.55
C SER A 601 -0.48 2.96 13.35
N ALA A 602 -1.74 3.30 13.06
CA ALA A 602 -2.08 4.26 12.02
C ALA A 602 -3.28 5.13 12.44
N LEU A 603 -3.27 6.39 12.00
CA LEU A 603 -4.28 7.40 12.31
C LEU A 603 -4.77 8.07 11.02
N ARG A 604 -6.08 8.20 10.85
CA ARG A 604 -6.72 8.81 9.68
C ARG A 604 -7.59 9.98 10.10
N GLY A 605 -7.32 11.19 9.59
CA GLY A 605 -8.11 12.38 9.92
C GLY A 605 -7.80 13.59 9.03
N ALA A 606 -8.77 14.50 8.90
CA ALA A 606 -8.89 15.48 7.81
C ALA A 606 -7.98 16.72 7.94
N PHE A 607 -6.74 16.49 8.37
CA PHE A 607 -5.83 17.53 8.86
C PHE A 607 -4.92 18.09 7.76
N GLN A 608 -4.28 19.24 7.99
CA GLN A 608 -3.27 19.78 7.07
C GLN A 608 -2.05 18.84 7.02
N PRO A 609 -1.78 18.14 5.89
CA PRO A 609 -0.85 16.99 5.87
C PRO A 609 0.62 17.29 6.18
N TRP A 610 1.04 18.56 6.27
CA TRP A 610 2.45 18.96 6.42
C TRP A 610 2.79 19.59 7.80
N LEU A 611 1.80 19.72 8.69
CA LEU A 611 1.93 20.39 9.99
C LEU A 611 1.67 19.44 11.19
N LEU A 612 2.18 18.20 11.12
CA LEU A 612 2.27 17.34 12.31
C LEU A 612 3.59 17.61 13.07
N ARG A 613 3.49 17.83 14.38
CA ARG A 613 4.65 17.97 15.29
C ARG A 613 4.44 17.03 16.47
N THR A 614 5.49 16.76 17.23
CA THR A 614 5.40 15.99 18.48
C THR A 614 6.17 16.69 19.60
N ASN A 615 5.70 16.57 20.84
CA ASN A 615 6.54 16.90 22.00
C ASN A 615 7.57 15.79 22.27
N GLY A 616 7.26 14.55 21.85
CA GLY A 616 8.04 13.32 22.02
C GLY A 616 7.21 12.17 22.62
N LYS A 617 6.07 12.49 23.23
CA LYS A 617 5.06 11.55 23.75
C LYS A 617 3.74 11.64 23.00
N GLN A 618 3.29 12.87 22.73
CA GLN A 618 2.03 13.21 22.06
C GLN A 618 2.32 13.89 20.71
N ALA A 619 1.42 13.67 19.75
CA ALA A 619 1.44 14.38 18.47
C ALA A 619 0.44 15.53 18.45
N TYR A 620 0.70 16.49 17.56
CA TYR A 620 -0.09 17.69 17.35
C TYR A 620 -0.24 17.92 15.85
N ILE A 621 -1.36 18.50 15.43
CA ILE A 621 -1.75 18.73 14.04
C ILE A 621 -2.36 20.12 13.87
N VAL A 622 -2.47 20.58 12.61
CA VAL A 622 -3.22 21.79 12.26
C VAL A 622 -4.47 21.45 11.45
N GLU A 623 -5.60 22.02 11.86
CA GLU A 623 -6.87 22.02 11.14
C GLU A 623 -7.48 23.42 11.25
N ASN A 624 -7.85 24.06 10.12
CA ASN A 624 -8.54 25.36 10.09
C ASN A 624 -7.97 26.51 10.97
N ARG A 625 -6.63 26.60 11.10
CA ARG A 625 -5.88 27.56 11.97
C ARG A 625 -5.90 27.21 13.47
N THR A 626 -6.35 26.01 13.80
CA THR A 626 -6.39 25.46 15.14
C THR A 626 -5.29 24.40 15.27
N ILE A 627 -4.48 24.45 16.34
CA ILE A 627 -3.58 23.35 16.70
C ILE A 627 -4.33 22.40 17.63
N LYS A 628 -4.36 21.11 17.30
CA LYS A 628 -5.03 20.07 18.07
C LYS A 628 -4.02 19.00 18.50
N PRO A 629 -4.04 18.51 19.75
CA PRO A 629 -3.40 17.23 20.11
C PRO A 629 -4.06 16.07 19.35
N ILE A 630 -3.29 15.01 19.10
CA ILE A 630 -3.76 13.73 18.58
C ILE A 630 -2.93 12.57 19.16
N ASN A 631 -3.62 11.46 19.40
CA ASN A 631 -3.05 10.27 20.00
C ASN A 631 -2.89 9.15 18.94
N PHE A 632 -1.69 8.56 18.88
CA PHE A 632 -1.39 7.44 17.97
C PHE A 632 -1.67 6.06 18.57
N ASP A 633 -1.87 5.98 19.89
CA ASP A 633 -2.15 4.75 20.62
C ASP A 633 -3.68 4.53 20.77
N SER A 634 -4.49 5.60 20.78
CA SER A 634 -5.95 5.54 20.69
C SER A 634 -6.54 5.82 19.31
N GLY A 635 -5.67 6.02 18.32
CA GLY A 635 -6.04 5.83 16.92
C GLY A 635 -6.73 4.46 16.74
N ILE A 636 -7.70 4.41 15.83
CA ILE A 636 -8.66 3.32 15.64
C ILE A 636 -8.02 1.93 15.53
N GLY A 637 -6.73 1.87 15.17
CA GLY A 637 -5.87 0.70 15.30
C GLY A 637 -5.39 0.16 13.95
N LEU A 638 -4.76 -1.01 14.01
CA LEU A 638 -4.47 -1.82 12.83
C LEU A 638 -5.51 -2.93 12.73
N CYS A 639 -6.30 -2.87 11.68
CA CYS A 639 -7.32 -3.84 11.32
C CYS A 639 -6.66 -4.88 10.41
N GLY A 640 -6.03 -5.88 11.06
CA GLY A 640 -5.01 -6.71 10.41
C GLY A 640 -3.79 -5.87 10.06
N ASN A 641 -3.42 -5.81 8.78
CA ASN A 641 -2.26 -5.04 8.31
C ASN A 641 -2.63 -3.68 7.69
N GLN A 642 -3.85 -3.16 7.95
CA GLN A 642 -4.32 -1.89 7.40
C GLN A 642 -4.85 -0.94 8.50
N PRO A 643 -4.82 0.39 8.29
CA PRO A 643 -5.47 1.34 9.20
C PRO A 643 -6.96 1.05 9.31
N CYS A 644 -7.48 0.91 10.52
CA CYS A 644 -8.93 0.77 10.74
C CYS A 644 -9.69 2.01 10.23
N LEU A 645 -10.87 1.80 9.64
CA LEU A 645 -11.77 2.89 9.23
C LEU A 645 -12.79 3.25 10.32
N CYS A 646 -13.01 2.35 11.27
CA CYS A 646 -13.83 2.54 12.47
C CYS A 646 -13.50 1.49 13.54
N LYS A 647 -13.84 1.78 14.80
CA LYS A 647 -13.62 0.88 15.95
C LYS A 647 -14.54 -0.34 15.75
N PRO A 648 -14.04 -1.59 15.67
CA PRO A 648 -14.86 -2.76 15.36
C PRO A 648 -16.14 -2.82 16.20
N ASN A 649 -17.28 -3.03 15.53
CA ASN A 649 -18.63 -3.05 16.11
C ASN A 649 -19.15 -1.73 16.72
N SER A 650 -18.41 -0.61 16.69
CA SER A 650 -18.95 0.68 17.16
C SER A 650 -20.07 1.20 16.26
N THR A 651 -20.91 2.10 16.77
CA THR A 651 -22.05 2.67 16.02
C THR A 651 -21.86 4.15 15.74
N ARG A 652 -22.48 4.65 14.66
CA ARG A 652 -22.64 6.09 14.40
C ARG A 652 -23.97 6.42 13.72
N THR A 653 -24.44 7.64 13.93
CA THR A 653 -25.55 8.23 13.18
C THR A 653 -25.19 8.37 11.69
N CYS A 654 -26.14 8.07 10.81
CA CYS A 654 -25.98 8.18 9.37
C CYS A 654 -27.26 8.74 8.71
N TYR A 655 -27.11 9.32 7.51
CA TYR A 655 -28.25 9.75 6.70
C TYR A 655 -27.83 9.94 5.25
N ASN A 656 -28.48 9.26 4.32
CA ASN A 656 -28.20 9.28 2.89
C ASN A 656 -29.09 10.25 2.09
N GLY A 657 -30.14 10.81 2.68
CA GLY A 657 -31.07 11.78 2.08
C GLY A 657 -30.50 13.18 1.81
N GLY A 658 -29.19 13.30 1.58
CA GLY A 658 -28.52 14.59 1.34
C GLY A 658 -28.01 15.26 2.62
N SER A 659 -28.40 16.51 2.85
CA SER A 659 -27.90 17.32 3.98
C SER A 659 -28.56 16.91 5.31
N SER A 660 -27.92 17.17 6.45
CA SER A 660 -28.54 17.04 7.78
C SER A 660 -29.65 18.06 8.02
N SER A 661 -29.67 19.18 7.27
CA SER A 661 -30.80 20.12 7.25
C SER A 661 -32.11 19.52 6.73
N ASN A 662 -32.02 18.40 6.01
CA ASN A 662 -33.13 17.69 5.36
C ASN A 662 -33.59 16.48 6.22
N VAL A 663 -33.30 16.50 7.53
CA VAL A 663 -33.91 15.60 8.52
C VAL A 663 -35.01 16.42 9.19
N ARG A 664 -36.17 16.46 8.52
CA ARG A 664 -37.40 17.15 8.94
C ARG A 664 -38.56 16.18 8.77
N GLY A 665 -39.71 16.49 9.37
CA GLY A 665 -40.92 15.76 9.05
C GLY A 665 -40.88 14.28 9.39
N THR A 666 -41.10 13.45 8.38
CA THR A 666 -41.00 11.99 8.49
C THR A 666 -39.57 11.46 8.37
N CYS A 667 -38.65 12.24 7.80
CA CYS A 667 -37.27 11.81 7.60
C CYS A 667 -36.52 11.59 8.91
N LYS A 668 -35.70 10.53 8.92
CA LYS A 668 -35.02 10.08 10.13
C LYS A 668 -33.60 9.63 9.80
N THR A 669 -32.65 10.02 10.64
CA THR A 669 -31.32 9.43 10.66
C THR A 669 -31.37 7.93 10.99
N GLY A 670 -30.51 7.17 10.34
CA GLY A 670 -30.27 5.77 10.66
C GLY A 670 -29.01 5.58 11.52
N ILE A 671 -28.65 4.32 11.75
CA ILE A 671 -27.41 3.91 12.38
C ILE A 671 -26.56 3.09 11.39
N GLN A 672 -25.27 3.38 11.33
CA GLN A 672 -24.26 2.47 10.78
C GLN A 672 -23.51 1.79 11.93
N THR A 673 -23.29 0.49 11.82
CA THR A 673 -22.41 -0.26 12.70
C THR A 673 -21.10 -0.53 11.96
N CYS A 674 -19.97 -0.34 12.62
CA CYS A 674 -18.67 -0.72 12.10
C CYS A 674 -18.59 -2.24 11.98
N GLN A 675 -18.05 -2.74 10.87
CA GLN A 675 -17.83 -4.17 10.66
C GLN A 675 -16.88 -4.73 11.73
N ALA A 676 -17.00 -6.03 12.02
CA ALA A 676 -16.17 -6.69 13.04
C ALA A 676 -14.68 -6.76 12.67
N ASP A 677 -14.32 -6.49 11.42
CA ASP A 677 -12.95 -6.31 10.93
C ASP A 677 -12.43 -4.87 11.07
N GLY A 678 -13.28 -3.90 11.43
CA GLY A 678 -12.97 -2.46 11.52
C GLY A 678 -12.63 -1.77 10.18
N LEU A 679 -12.75 -2.46 9.05
CA LEU A 679 -12.37 -1.95 7.72
C LEU A 679 -13.49 -1.19 7.00
N GLY A 680 -14.72 -1.24 7.51
CA GLY A 680 -15.84 -0.53 6.90
C GLY A 680 -17.03 -0.32 7.83
N TRP A 681 -17.92 0.58 7.42
CA TRP A 681 -19.22 0.78 8.04
C TRP A 681 -20.28 -0.01 7.28
N SER A 682 -21.29 -0.53 7.98
CA SER A 682 -22.46 -1.18 7.39
C SER A 682 -23.21 -0.24 6.43
N THR A 683 -24.22 -0.76 5.73
CA THR A 683 -25.27 0.10 5.17
C THR A 683 -25.92 0.93 6.28
N CYS A 684 -26.41 2.11 5.95
CA CYS A 684 -27.19 2.91 6.90
C CYS A 684 -28.56 2.23 7.14
N LYS A 685 -28.79 1.78 8.38
CA LYS A 685 -29.96 0.99 8.80
C LYS A 685 -30.97 1.89 9.51
N ASP A 686 -32.26 1.61 9.32
CA ASP A 686 -33.38 2.31 9.97
C ASP A 686 -33.48 3.82 9.68
N GLU A 687 -32.84 4.32 8.61
CA GLU A 687 -33.06 5.67 8.08
C GLU A 687 -34.37 5.74 7.30
N ILE A 688 -35.06 6.89 7.37
CA ILE A 688 -36.20 7.24 6.53
C ILE A 688 -35.74 8.34 5.58
N LEU A 689 -35.81 8.07 4.27
CA LEU A 689 -35.30 8.93 3.21
C LEU A 689 -36.39 9.87 2.65
N PRO A 690 -36.03 11.05 2.12
CA PRO A 690 -36.97 11.96 1.47
C PRO A 690 -37.76 11.27 0.36
N ALA A 691 -39.08 11.41 0.39
CA ALA A 691 -40.05 10.81 -0.51
C ALA A 691 -40.77 11.87 -1.38
N PRO A 692 -41.44 11.49 -2.47
CA PRO A 692 -42.39 12.36 -3.13
C PRO A 692 -43.63 12.56 -2.23
N GLU A 693 -44.15 13.78 -2.12
CA GLU A 693 -45.33 14.12 -1.32
C GLU A 693 -46.55 13.24 -1.63
N ILE A 694 -47.26 12.80 -0.59
CA ILE A 694 -48.45 11.94 -0.69
C ILE A 694 -49.69 12.69 -0.18
N CYS A 695 -50.15 13.61 -1.01
CA CYS A 695 -51.24 14.55 -0.77
C CYS A 695 -52.45 14.05 0.03
N GLY A 696 -52.78 14.80 1.08
CA GLY A 696 -53.86 14.53 2.02
C GLY A 696 -53.45 13.66 3.21
N ASN A 697 -52.16 13.43 3.45
CA ASN A 697 -51.67 12.57 4.53
C ASN A 697 -51.22 13.32 5.79
N GLN A 698 -51.15 14.65 5.73
CA GLN A 698 -50.72 15.57 6.80
C GLN A 698 -49.27 15.33 7.28
N LYS A 699 -48.36 15.04 6.35
CA LYS A 699 -46.94 14.81 6.61
C LYS A 699 -46.04 15.55 5.64
N ASP A 700 -44.82 15.74 6.12
CA ASP A 700 -43.63 16.21 5.41
C ASP A 700 -42.90 14.93 4.94
N ASP A 701 -43.20 14.47 3.73
CA ASP A 701 -42.62 13.28 3.10
C ASP A 701 -41.34 13.65 2.32
N ASP A 702 -41.33 14.82 1.67
CA ASP A 702 -40.22 15.44 0.92
C ASP A 702 -39.10 15.99 1.83
N CYS A 703 -39.43 16.33 3.08
CA CYS A 703 -38.51 16.75 4.13
C CYS A 703 -37.89 18.16 3.91
N ASP A 704 -38.54 19.04 3.13
CA ASP A 704 -38.24 20.48 3.15
C ASP A 704 -38.73 21.20 4.42
N GLY A 705 -39.66 20.62 5.19
CA GLY A 705 -40.22 21.21 6.41
C GLY A 705 -41.62 21.81 6.26
N LYS A 706 -42.36 21.39 5.24
CA LYS A 706 -43.79 21.65 5.01
C LYS A 706 -44.51 20.31 4.84
N ALA A 707 -45.83 20.31 4.78
CA ALA A 707 -46.62 19.07 4.66
C ALA A 707 -47.77 19.28 3.68
N ASP A 708 -48.02 18.31 2.81
CA ASP A 708 -49.01 18.37 1.73
C ASP A 708 -48.82 19.59 0.80
N GLU A 709 -47.60 20.12 0.63
CA GLU A 709 -47.33 21.11 -0.43
C GLU A 709 -47.19 20.46 -1.82
N ASP A 710 -47.15 21.29 -2.87
CA ASP A 710 -47.17 20.89 -4.29
C ASP A 710 -48.43 20.09 -4.73
N CYS A 711 -49.37 19.85 -3.82
CA CYS A 711 -50.62 19.13 -4.01
C CYS A 711 -51.72 19.92 -4.74
N ASP A 712 -51.35 20.77 -5.71
CA ASP A 712 -52.27 21.70 -6.40
C ASP A 712 -53.22 21.03 -7.42
N GLY A 713 -53.07 19.71 -7.65
CA GLY A 713 -53.84 18.95 -8.62
C GLY A 713 -53.35 19.12 -10.07
N SER A 714 -52.18 19.72 -10.28
CA SER A 714 -51.48 19.68 -11.57
C SER A 714 -51.09 18.23 -11.95
N LYS A 715 -50.68 18.05 -13.20
CA LYS A 715 -50.13 16.76 -13.67
C LYS A 715 -48.63 16.61 -13.40
N ASP A 716 -48.03 17.60 -12.71
CA ASP A 716 -46.59 17.69 -12.53
C ASP A 716 -46.18 16.90 -11.29
N ILE A 717 -45.04 16.20 -11.38
CA ILE A 717 -44.61 15.26 -10.34
C ILE A 717 -43.50 15.91 -9.52
N SER A 718 -43.79 16.28 -8.27
CA SER A 718 -42.78 16.73 -7.31
C SER A 718 -41.91 15.57 -6.84
N VAL A 719 -40.61 15.81 -6.68
CA VAL A 719 -39.60 14.83 -6.24
C VAL A 719 -38.47 15.54 -5.50
N PRO A 720 -37.97 15.03 -4.36
CA PRO A 720 -36.91 15.68 -3.56
C PRO A 720 -35.60 16.00 -4.32
N GLY A 721 -35.39 15.38 -5.48
CA GLY A 721 -34.38 15.79 -6.43
C GLY A 721 -34.38 14.91 -7.68
N ILE A 722 -33.75 15.40 -8.75
CA ILE A 722 -33.62 14.66 -10.02
C ILE A 722 -32.16 14.74 -10.49
N THR A 723 -31.69 13.70 -11.16
CA THR A 723 -30.39 13.64 -11.85
C THR A 723 -30.54 13.09 -13.27
N ASP A 724 -31.43 12.11 -13.46
CA ASP A 724 -31.94 11.66 -14.76
C ASP A 724 -33.33 11.03 -14.56
N PHE A 725 -34.13 10.97 -15.63
CA PHE A 725 -35.42 10.27 -15.64
C PHE A 725 -35.78 9.73 -17.02
N THR A 726 -36.68 8.75 -17.03
CA THR A 726 -37.12 8.06 -18.25
C THR A 726 -38.60 7.68 -18.15
N VAL A 727 -39.23 7.45 -19.30
CA VAL A 727 -40.68 7.28 -19.43
C VAL A 727 -41.00 6.18 -20.46
N SER A 728 -41.99 5.33 -20.17
CA SER A 728 -42.52 4.34 -21.12
C SER A 728 -43.59 4.93 -22.06
N ASP A 729 -43.96 4.19 -23.10
CA ASP A 729 -45.06 4.56 -24.00
C ASP A 729 -46.41 4.72 -23.25
N LYS A 730 -46.57 4.05 -22.11
CA LYS A 730 -47.77 4.16 -21.24
C LYS A 730 -47.79 5.42 -20.39
N GLY A 731 -46.69 6.16 -20.32
CA GLY A 731 -46.49 7.27 -19.39
C GLY A 731 -46.03 6.84 -17.98
N ASP A 732 -45.65 5.57 -17.77
CA ASP A 732 -45.01 5.17 -16.50
C ASP A 732 -43.61 5.82 -16.41
N ILE A 733 -43.30 6.44 -15.28
CA ILE A 733 -42.12 7.30 -15.08
C ILE A 733 -41.22 6.71 -14.00
N ALA A 734 -39.90 6.74 -14.23
CA ALA A 734 -38.90 6.42 -13.23
C ALA A 734 -37.77 7.47 -13.26
N ALA A 735 -37.37 7.92 -12.07
CA ALA A 735 -36.35 8.96 -11.87
C ALA A 735 -35.28 8.50 -10.88
N ILE A 736 -34.07 9.06 -11.00
CA ILE A 736 -32.96 8.82 -10.09
C ILE A 736 -32.35 10.14 -9.60
N HIS A 737 -31.80 10.14 -8.38
CA HIS A 737 -31.16 11.31 -7.77
C HIS A 737 -29.87 10.95 -7.03
N TRP A 738 -28.80 11.73 -7.25
CA TRP A 738 -27.51 11.58 -6.59
C TRP A 738 -27.32 12.59 -5.47
N THR A 739 -27.53 12.18 -4.22
CA THR A 739 -27.47 13.05 -3.02
C THR A 739 -26.05 13.42 -2.56
N GLN A 740 -25.02 13.11 -3.36
CA GLN A 740 -23.60 13.03 -2.97
C GLN A 740 -23.27 11.97 -1.89
N LYS A 741 -24.28 11.27 -1.36
CA LYS A 741 -24.16 10.18 -0.38
C LYS A 741 -24.75 8.86 -0.89
N ALA A 742 -25.86 8.89 -1.60
CA ALA A 742 -26.45 7.72 -2.24
C ALA A 742 -27.06 8.07 -3.59
N LEU A 743 -27.15 7.07 -4.46
CA LEU A 743 -28.04 7.11 -5.62
C LEU A 743 -29.39 6.56 -5.16
N LEU A 744 -30.43 7.38 -5.29
CA LEU A 744 -31.81 7.10 -4.94
C LEU A 744 -32.66 6.92 -6.21
N GLY A 745 -33.78 6.22 -6.10
CA GLY A 745 -34.77 6.04 -7.16
C GLY A 745 -36.21 6.24 -6.69
N TYR A 746 -37.05 6.74 -7.59
CA TYR A 746 -38.47 7.07 -7.38
C TYR A 746 -39.27 6.66 -8.63
N CYS A 747 -40.46 6.08 -8.46
CA CYS A 747 -41.25 5.59 -9.60
C CYS A 747 -42.75 5.84 -9.48
N PHE A 748 -43.37 6.20 -10.61
CA PHE A 748 -44.71 6.80 -10.68
C PHE A 748 -45.58 6.18 -11.77
N ALA A 749 -46.89 6.29 -11.57
CA ALA A 749 -47.90 6.05 -12.59
C ALA A 749 -48.07 7.30 -13.50
N PRO A 750 -48.76 7.18 -14.65
CA PRO A 750 -48.94 8.28 -15.61
C PRO A 750 -49.78 9.46 -15.10
N ASP A 751 -50.46 9.27 -13.97
CA ASP A 751 -51.26 10.27 -13.25
C ASP A 751 -50.51 10.84 -12.03
N GLY A 752 -49.19 10.69 -11.98
CA GLY A 752 -48.32 11.20 -10.93
C GLY A 752 -48.29 10.39 -9.64
N LYS A 753 -49.17 9.39 -9.47
CA LYS A 753 -49.22 8.61 -8.22
C LYS A 753 -47.94 7.79 -8.00
N VAL A 754 -47.41 7.85 -6.78
CA VAL A 754 -46.24 7.07 -6.35
C VAL A 754 -46.54 5.57 -6.45
N LYS A 755 -45.87 4.88 -7.38
CA LYS A 755 -45.85 3.40 -7.44
C LYS A 755 -44.86 2.81 -6.45
N ARG A 756 -43.70 3.45 -6.33
CA ARG A 756 -42.67 3.09 -5.35
C ARG A 756 -42.02 4.35 -4.81
N SER A 757 -42.21 4.60 -3.51
CA SER A 757 -41.52 5.64 -2.77
C SER A 757 -40.02 5.33 -2.67
N THR A 758 -39.24 6.32 -2.23
CA THR A 758 -37.78 6.39 -2.35
C THR A 758 -37.06 5.12 -1.93
N PHE A 759 -36.30 4.55 -2.86
CA PHE A 759 -35.47 3.38 -2.60
C PHE A 759 -34.00 3.64 -2.93
N LYS A 760 -33.12 2.96 -2.18
CA LYS A 760 -31.67 3.09 -2.26
C LYS A 760 -31.11 2.19 -3.37
N ILE A 761 -30.37 2.79 -4.32
CA ILE A 761 -29.73 2.08 -5.43
C ILE A 761 -28.27 1.73 -5.09
N SER A 762 -27.49 2.69 -4.55
CA SER A 762 -26.08 2.51 -4.18
C SER A 762 -25.62 3.56 -3.15
N GLU A 763 -24.64 3.23 -2.30
CA GLU A 763 -24.09 4.11 -1.25
C GLU A 763 -22.69 4.70 -1.59
N ARG A 764 -22.28 5.71 -0.80
CA ARG A 764 -21.08 6.56 -0.96
C ARG A 764 -19.73 5.85 -1.04
N SER A 765 -19.64 4.58 -0.65
CA SER A 765 -18.38 3.80 -0.69
C SER A 765 -17.82 3.66 -2.11
N LYS A 766 -18.68 3.81 -3.12
CA LYS A 766 -18.29 3.94 -4.53
C LYS A 766 -18.52 5.38 -5.00
N ARG A 767 -17.51 6.05 -5.56
CA ARG A 767 -17.64 7.41 -6.11
C ARG A 767 -18.53 7.40 -7.36
N ILE A 768 -19.82 7.70 -7.19
CA ILE A 768 -20.82 7.69 -8.27
C ILE A 768 -20.56 8.86 -9.24
N VAL A 769 -20.48 8.54 -10.53
CA VAL A 769 -20.23 9.49 -11.63
C VAL A 769 -21.15 9.16 -12.80
N SER A 770 -21.76 10.21 -13.38
CA SER A 770 -22.66 10.15 -14.54
C SER A 770 -23.69 9.00 -14.48
N PRO A 771 -24.54 8.92 -13.43
CA PRO A 771 -25.60 7.92 -13.37
C PRO A 771 -26.68 8.21 -14.43
N ILE A 772 -27.26 7.16 -15.01
CA ILE A 772 -28.31 7.21 -16.05
C ILE A 772 -29.42 6.21 -15.76
N ILE A 773 -30.61 6.45 -16.29
CA ILE A 773 -31.74 5.52 -16.26
C ILE A 773 -32.38 5.36 -17.65
N LYS A 774 -32.55 4.11 -18.10
CA LYS A 774 -33.22 3.78 -19.36
C LYS A 774 -34.33 2.75 -19.08
N MET A 775 -35.52 2.95 -19.63
CA MET A 775 -36.69 2.07 -19.47
C MET A 775 -37.11 1.52 -20.84
N SER A 776 -37.47 0.23 -20.89
CA SER A 776 -38.06 -0.40 -22.08
C SER A 776 -39.40 0.27 -22.44
N ARG A 777 -39.65 0.55 -23.72
CA ARG A 777 -40.85 1.30 -24.15
C ARG A 777 -42.19 0.71 -23.70
N ASN A 778 -42.30 -0.62 -23.58
CA ASN A 778 -43.48 -1.30 -23.04
C ASN A 778 -43.71 -1.11 -21.52
N GLY A 779 -42.80 -0.46 -20.80
CA GLY A 779 -42.83 -0.21 -19.36
C GLY A 779 -42.52 -1.41 -18.47
N GLN A 780 -41.94 -2.51 -18.97
CA GLN A 780 -41.70 -3.71 -18.17
C GLN A 780 -40.35 -3.76 -17.43
N TYR A 781 -39.30 -3.16 -18.00
CA TYR A 781 -37.93 -3.24 -17.51
C TYR A 781 -37.27 -1.86 -17.41
N ILE A 782 -36.45 -1.69 -16.39
CA ILE A 782 -35.65 -0.48 -16.13
C ILE A 782 -34.22 -0.93 -15.84
N VAL A 783 -33.24 -0.27 -16.45
CA VAL A 783 -31.83 -0.38 -16.07
C VAL A 783 -31.33 0.97 -15.57
N VAL A 784 -30.77 0.98 -14.36
CA VAL A 784 -30.04 2.12 -13.79
C VAL A 784 -28.56 1.79 -13.85
N MET A 785 -27.76 2.69 -14.40
CA MET A 785 -26.33 2.50 -14.60
C MET A 785 -25.53 3.67 -14.04
N TRP A 786 -24.32 3.41 -13.56
CA TRP A 786 -23.42 4.46 -13.04
C TRP A 786 -21.96 4.03 -13.09
N ARG A 787 -21.04 4.99 -13.20
CA ARG A 787 -19.62 4.74 -12.98
C ARG A 787 -19.30 4.86 -11.50
N GLY A 788 -18.52 3.91 -10.96
CA GLY A 788 -18.14 3.86 -9.56
C GLY A 788 -16.71 3.36 -9.36
N THR A 789 -16.11 3.66 -8.22
CA THR A 789 -14.87 3.01 -7.75
C THR A 789 -15.19 1.66 -7.10
N GLY A 790 -14.29 0.68 -7.20
CA GLY A 790 -14.37 -0.54 -6.39
C GLY A 790 -14.25 -0.24 -4.88
N PRO A 791 -14.61 -1.20 -4.00
CA PRO A 791 -14.61 -0.98 -2.55
C PRO A 791 -13.22 -0.69 -1.95
N TYR A 792 -12.13 -1.08 -2.63
CA TYR A 792 -10.77 -0.84 -2.20
C TYR A 792 -9.87 -0.33 -3.33
N THR A 793 -8.95 0.58 -2.96
CA THR A 793 -7.68 0.99 -3.61
C THR A 793 -7.63 1.44 -5.08
N GLU A 794 -8.57 1.10 -5.97
CA GLU A 794 -8.35 1.26 -7.42
C GLU A 794 -8.54 2.66 -8.01
N THR A 795 -7.74 2.95 -9.03
CA THR A 795 -7.89 4.10 -9.95
C THR A 795 -9.12 4.02 -10.84
N ASN A 796 -9.69 2.83 -10.95
CA ASN A 796 -10.49 2.40 -12.08
C ASN A 796 -11.96 2.67 -11.81
N TYR A 797 -12.55 3.61 -12.55
CA TYR A 797 -14.00 3.67 -12.64
C TYR A 797 -14.47 2.43 -13.40
N ARG A 798 -15.30 1.63 -12.74
CA ARG A 798 -16.02 0.50 -13.32
C ARG A 798 -17.47 0.92 -13.55
N ILE A 799 -18.08 0.44 -14.62
CA ILE A 799 -19.50 0.65 -14.91
C ILE A 799 -20.29 -0.39 -14.13
N TYR A 800 -21.19 0.09 -13.29
CA TYR A 800 -22.15 -0.70 -12.53
C TYR A 800 -23.54 -0.53 -13.10
N ALA A 801 -24.38 -1.55 -12.92
CA ALA A 801 -25.80 -1.50 -13.27
C ALA A 801 -26.65 -2.23 -12.23
N ARG A 802 -27.94 -1.89 -12.19
CA ARG A 802 -28.97 -2.66 -11.47
C ARG A 802 -30.26 -2.65 -12.27
N LEU A 803 -30.86 -3.82 -12.45
CA LEU A 803 -32.08 -3.99 -13.22
C LEU A 803 -33.30 -4.05 -12.29
N TYR A 804 -34.42 -3.50 -12.77
CA TYR A 804 -35.70 -3.46 -12.07
C TYR A 804 -36.84 -3.76 -13.04
N LYS A 805 -37.98 -4.19 -12.49
CA LYS A 805 -39.27 -4.22 -13.20
C LYS A 805 -39.84 -2.80 -13.32
N GLY A 806 -40.90 -2.62 -14.10
CA GLY A 806 -41.63 -1.33 -14.26
C GLY A 806 -42.34 -0.79 -13.00
N ASP A 807 -42.50 -1.62 -11.97
CA ASP A 807 -42.91 -1.20 -10.61
C ASP A 807 -41.72 -0.80 -9.72
N CYS A 808 -40.50 -0.82 -10.29
CA CYS A 808 -39.22 -0.60 -9.65
C CYS A 808 -38.85 -1.59 -8.54
N THR A 809 -39.44 -2.79 -8.54
CA THR A 809 -38.92 -3.95 -7.81
C THR A 809 -37.59 -4.39 -8.43
N PRO A 810 -36.51 -4.58 -7.65
CA PRO A 810 -35.23 -5.04 -8.19
C PRO A 810 -35.36 -6.45 -8.77
N ILE A 811 -34.80 -6.64 -9.97
CA ILE A 811 -34.58 -7.95 -10.59
C ILE A 811 -33.21 -8.50 -10.13
N THR A 812 -32.24 -7.60 -9.96
CA THR A 812 -30.85 -7.95 -9.67
C THR A 812 -30.32 -7.14 -8.48
N ASP A 813 -29.21 -7.59 -7.91
CA ASP A 813 -28.30 -6.72 -7.16
C ASP A 813 -27.40 -5.91 -8.11
N THR A 814 -26.46 -5.16 -7.53
CA THR A 814 -25.51 -4.33 -8.27
C THR A 814 -24.52 -5.19 -9.06
N ILE A 815 -24.67 -5.19 -10.38
CA ILE A 815 -23.81 -5.91 -11.33
C ILE A 815 -22.63 -5.03 -11.71
N GLU A 816 -21.44 -5.63 -11.82
CA GLU A 816 -20.26 -4.97 -12.38
C GLU A 816 -20.09 -5.36 -13.87
N LEU A 817 -20.26 -4.40 -14.78
CA LEU A 817 -20.25 -4.64 -16.22
C LEU A 817 -18.85 -4.54 -16.85
N THR A 818 -17.90 -3.92 -16.14
CA THR A 818 -16.51 -3.75 -16.60
C THR A 818 -15.54 -4.06 -15.47
N ASN A 819 -14.71 -5.08 -15.68
CA ASN A 819 -13.71 -5.56 -14.72
C ASN A 819 -12.55 -4.59 -14.44
N LYS A 820 -12.32 -3.60 -15.31
CA LYS A 820 -11.22 -2.62 -15.22
C LYS A 820 -11.64 -1.24 -15.78
N GLN A 821 -10.69 -0.30 -15.85
CA GLN A 821 -10.91 1.13 -16.09
C GLN A 821 -11.74 1.45 -17.34
N SER A 822 -12.86 2.15 -17.15
CA SER A 822 -13.53 2.92 -18.22
C SER A 822 -13.07 4.38 -18.21
N ARG A 823 -12.87 4.96 -19.41
CA ARG A 823 -12.80 6.43 -19.57
C ARG A 823 -14.17 7.08 -19.33
N GLU A 824 -14.22 8.41 -19.45
CA GLU A 824 -15.28 9.23 -18.84
C GLU A 824 -16.68 9.04 -19.42
N TRP A 825 -16.79 8.54 -20.66
CA TRP A 825 -18.05 8.36 -21.37
C TRP A 825 -18.42 6.89 -21.53
N TYR A 826 -19.71 6.62 -21.36
CA TYR A 826 -20.42 5.37 -21.63
C TYR A 826 -21.89 5.73 -21.88
N ASP A 827 -22.61 4.94 -22.66
CA ASP A 827 -24.05 5.09 -22.90
C ASP A 827 -24.70 3.70 -23.07
N ALA A 828 -26.02 3.60 -22.88
CA ALA A 828 -26.75 2.35 -22.94
C ALA A 828 -28.19 2.50 -23.47
N ALA A 829 -28.72 1.44 -24.07
CA ALA A 829 -30.10 1.37 -24.53
C ALA A 829 -30.70 -0.03 -24.29
N ILE A 830 -32.02 -0.10 -24.10
CA ILE A 830 -32.77 -1.28 -23.64
C ILE A 830 -33.99 -1.52 -24.52
N ASP A 831 -34.27 -2.80 -24.85
CA ASP A 831 -35.43 -3.20 -25.66
C ASP A 831 -36.61 -3.73 -24.83
N ASN A 832 -37.73 -4.05 -25.49
CA ASN A 832 -38.95 -4.53 -24.82
C ASN A 832 -38.84 -5.94 -24.20
N LYS A 833 -37.76 -6.68 -24.48
CA LYS A 833 -37.45 -7.96 -23.81
C LYS A 833 -36.66 -7.73 -22.51
N GLY A 834 -36.22 -6.50 -22.26
CA GLY A 834 -35.33 -6.12 -21.16
C GLY A 834 -33.85 -6.38 -21.44
N GLN A 835 -33.48 -6.74 -22.68
CA GLN A 835 -32.07 -6.86 -23.06
C GLN A 835 -31.49 -5.46 -23.26
N PHE A 836 -30.28 -5.21 -22.77
CA PHE A 836 -29.61 -3.91 -22.90
C PHE A 836 -28.23 -4.01 -23.55
N SER A 837 -27.93 -3.05 -24.40
CA SER A 837 -26.61 -2.88 -25.02
C SER A 837 -25.88 -1.70 -24.36
N LEU A 838 -24.59 -1.87 -24.11
CA LEU A 838 -23.68 -0.90 -23.49
C LEU A 838 -22.56 -0.56 -24.47
N VAL A 839 -22.30 0.73 -24.68
CA VAL A 839 -21.09 1.25 -25.33
C VAL A 839 -20.19 1.97 -24.31
N TYR A 840 -18.89 1.68 -24.31
CA TYR A 840 -17.92 2.27 -23.39
C TYR A 840 -16.48 2.20 -23.94
N TYR A 841 -15.55 2.90 -23.29
CA TYR A 841 -14.12 2.81 -23.60
C TYR A 841 -13.41 1.78 -22.71
N ASN A 842 -12.67 0.84 -23.31
CA ASN A 842 -11.87 -0.16 -22.59
C ASN A 842 -10.50 0.39 -22.09
N GLU A 843 -9.64 -0.49 -21.58
CA GLU A 843 -8.27 -0.17 -21.11
C GLU A 843 -7.39 0.44 -22.19
N ASP A 844 -7.41 -0.12 -23.40
CA ASP A 844 -6.72 0.42 -24.59
C ASP A 844 -7.31 1.75 -25.05
N ALA A 845 -8.41 2.19 -24.41
CA ALA A 845 -9.27 3.30 -24.77
C ALA A 845 -9.83 3.18 -26.20
N LEU A 846 -10.14 1.96 -26.64
CA LEU A 846 -10.92 1.67 -27.84
C LEU A 846 -12.40 1.69 -27.51
N LEU A 847 -13.21 2.21 -28.44
CA LEU A 847 -14.66 2.13 -28.30
C LEU A 847 -15.12 0.67 -28.39
N THR A 848 -15.79 0.20 -27.34
CA THR A 848 -16.14 -1.20 -27.10
C THR A 848 -17.63 -1.32 -26.82
N TRP A 849 -18.25 -2.36 -27.37
CA TRP A 849 -19.66 -2.67 -27.23
C TRP A 849 -19.86 -4.05 -26.59
N ARG A 850 -20.94 -4.18 -25.80
CA ARG A 850 -21.40 -5.41 -25.13
C ARG A 850 -22.92 -5.41 -25.08
N ARG A 851 -23.53 -6.60 -25.02
CA ARG A 851 -24.97 -6.80 -24.81
C ARG A 851 -25.21 -7.76 -23.65
N TYR A 852 -26.30 -7.51 -22.93
CA TYR A 852 -26.71 -8.23 -21.74
C TYR A 852 -28.20 -8.57 -21.82
N ASP A 853 -28.63 -9.65 -21.15
CA ASP A 853 -30.04 -10.01 -21.05
C ASP A 853 -30.77 -9.28 -19.90
N ASN A 854 -32.05 -9.62 -19.70
CA ASN A 854 -32.89 -9.05 -18.65
C ASN A 854 -32.59 -9.56 -17.22
N THR A 855 -31.62 -10.46 -17.06
CA THR A 855 -30.99 -10.81 -15.77
C THR A 855 -29.66 -10.06 -15.56
N GLY A 856 -29.20 -9.33 -16.58
CA GLY A 856 -27.89 -8.69 -16.62
C GLY A 856 -26.74 -9.64 -16.92
N THR A 857 -27.03 -10.84 -17.44
CA THR A 857 -26.01 -11.80 -17.89
C THR A 857 -25.46 -11.37 -19.25
N LEU A 858 -24.13 -11.43 -19.43
CA LEU A 858 -23.45 -11.02 -20.66
C LEU A 858 -23.77 -11.99 -21.81
N THR A 859 -24.36 -11.50 -22.90
CA THR A 859 -24.75 -12.31 -24.06
C THR A 859 -23.78 -12.19 -25.25
N THR A 860 -22.88 -11.20 -25.27
CA THR A 860 -21.88 -11.02 -26.34
C THR A 860 -20.46 -10.80 -25.82
N PRO A 861 -19.41 -11.26 -26.53
CA PRO A 861 -18.03 -10.94 -26.19
C PRO A 861 -17.76 -9.43 -26.32
N ALA A 862 -16.83 -8.92 -25.52
CA ALA A 862 -16.42 -7.51 -25.56
C ALA A 862 -15.83 -7.16 -26.94
N THR A 863 -16.59 -6.44 -27.76
CA THR A 863 -16.28 -6.24 -29.18
C THR A 863 -15.84 -4.80 -29.42
N ALA A 864 -14.59 -4.62 -29.83
CA ALA A 864 -14.06 -3.32 -30.23
C ALA A 864 -14.65 -2.90 -31.59
N LEU A 865 -15.17 -1.67 -31.67
CA LEU A 865 -15.82 -1.15 -32.88
C LEU A 865 -14.80 -0.56 -33.88
N GLU A 866 -13.66 -0.07 -33.38
CA GLU A 866 -12.50 0.41 -34.14
C GLU A 866 -11.26 -0.48 -33.86
N LYS A 867 -10.31 -0.51 -34.80
CA LYS A 867 -8.99 -1.14 -34.61
C LYS A 867 -7.94 -0.02 -34.43
N LEU A 868 -6.89 -0.28 -33.64
CA LEU A 868 -5.71 0.58 -33.63
C LEU A 868 -4.93 0.41 -34.95
N ASP A 869 -4.48 1.53 -35.51
CA ASP A 869 -3.53 1.56 -36.62
C ASP A 869 -2.09 1.62 -36.10
N ALA A 870 -1.15 0.99 -36.82
CA ALA A 870 0.23 0.76 -36.37
C ALA A 870 1.01 2.06 -36.09
N ASN A 871 0.63 3.17 -36.74
CA ASN A 871 1.29 4.47 -36.63
C ASN A 871 0.66 5.42 -35.58
N ASN A 872 -0.21 4.89 -34.71
CA ASN A 872 -0.73 5.45 -33.45
C ASN A 872 -0.54 6.97 -33.19
N SER A 873 -1.48 7.81 -33.63
CA SER A 873 -1.55 9.21 -33.19
C SER A 873 -2.96 9.83 -33.12
N ARG A 874 -3.96 9.31 -33.86
CA ARG A 874 -5.36 9.75 -33.76
C ARG A 874 -6.33 8.57 -33.86
N LYS A 875 -7.22 8.43 -32.88
CA LYS A 875 -8.34 7.48 -32.89
C LYS A 875 -9.52 8.04 -33.69
N LYS A 876 -10.43 7.19 -34.17
CA LYS A 876 -11.63 7.67 -34.87
C LYS A 876 -12.69 8.16 -33.88
N CYS A 877 -12.80 7.52 -32.72
CA CYS A 877 -13.78 7.87 -31.69
C CYS A 877 -13.15 8.04 -30.29
N VAL A 878 -13.37 9.19 -29.64
CA VAL A 878 -12.83 9.52 -28.31
C VAL A 878 -13.87 10.20 -27.39
N HIS A 879 -14.89 10.84 -27.96
CA HIS A 879 -15.92 11.64 -27.28
C HIS A 879 -17.31 11.38 -27.90
N MET A 880 -18.36 11.90 -27.25
CA MET A 880 -19.75 11.96 -27.77
C MET A 880 -20.20 10.62 -28.37
N ILE A 881 -20.30 9.60 -27.51
CA ILE A 881 -20.70 8.25 -27.90
C ILE A 881 -22.17 8.05 -27.53
N HIS A 882 -22.95 7.51 -28.47
CA HIS A 882 -24.38 7.26 -28.29
C HIS A 882 -24.72 5.85 -28.78
N ILE A 883 -25.72 5.23 -28.15
CA ILE A 883 -26.27 3.95 -28.58
C ILE A 883 -27.79 3.95 -28.52
N ALA A 884 -28.43 3.48 -29.59
CA ALA A 884 -29.89 3.33 -29.66
C ALA A 884 -30.26 1.95 -30.23
N VAL A 885 -31.42 1.42 -29.83
CA VAL A 885 -31.95 0.13 -30.30
C VAL A 885 -33.43 0.25 -30.68
N SER A 886 -33.84 -0.49 -31.70
CA SER A 886 -35.25 -0.82 -31.95
C SER A 886 -35.81 -1.55 -30.73
N SER A 887 -36.93 -1.08 -30.19
CA SER A 887 -37.52 -1.69 -29.00
C SER A 887 -38.19 -3.04 -29.31
N SER A 888 -38.51 -3.31 -30.58
CA SER A 888 -39.18 -4.54 -31.03
C SER A 888 -38.20 -5.72 -31.21
N ASN A 889 -37.07 -5.49 -31.89
CA ASN A 889 -36.19 -6.56 -32.35
C ASN A 889 -34.78 -6.54 -31.70
N GLY A 890 -34.36 -5.40 -31.12
CA GLY A 890 -33.06 -5.24 -30.46
C GLY A 890 -31.89 -4.90 -31.40
N ASN A 891 -32.13 -4.77 -32.71
CA ASN A 891 -31.17 -4.19 -33.65
C ASN A 891 -30.88 -2.75 -33.26
N GLY A 892 -29.67 -2.26 -33.50
CA GLY A 892 -29.30 -0.92 -33.08
C GLY A 892 -28.06 -0.37 -33.76
N VAL A 893 -27.71 0.84 -33.34
CA VAL A 893 -26.62 1.63 -33.89
C VAL A 893 -25.82 2.20 -32.74
N VAL A 894 -24.49 2.26 -32.90
CA VAL A 894 -23.59 3.06 -32.09
C VAL A 894 -23.05 4.19 -32.97
N SER A 895 -23.05 5.43 -32.47
CA SER A 895 -22.38 6.57 -33.12
C SER A 895 -21.35 7.22 -32.21
N CYS A 896 -20.32 7.84 -32.79
CA CYS A 896 -19.19 8.39 -32.06
C CYS A 896 -18.34 9.40 -32.86
N GLN A 897 -17.53 10.20 -32.17
CA GLN A 897 -16.57 11.12 -32.81
C GLN A 897 -15.29 11.29 -31.98
N ASN A 898 -14.18 11.73 -32.57
CA ASN A 898 -13.01 12.19 -31.83
C ASN A 898 -12.98 13.72 -31.66
N HIS A 899 -13.12 14.46 -32.75
CA HIS A 899 -12.93 15.92 -32.79
C HIS A 899 -13.69 16.49 -34.00
N SER A 900 -14.03 17.78 -33.99
CA SER A 900 -14.61 18.49 -35.15
C SER A 900 -13.89 18.28 -36.50
N SER A 901 -12.58 18.03 -36.48
CA SER A 901 -11.73 17.75 -37.65
C SER A 901 -11.84 16.30 -38.17
N ASN A 902 -12.51 15.43 -37.43
CA ASN A 902 -12.89 14.08 -37.85
C ASN A 902 -14.41 14.08 -38.13
N PRO A 903 -14.90 13.24 -39.06
CA PRO A 903 -16.33 13.03 -39.20
C PRO A 903 -16.93 12.36 -37.96
N ILE A 904 -18.26 12.43 -37.85
CA ILE A 904 -19.02 11.54 -36.98
C ILE A 904 -19.03 10.16 -37.66
N TYR A 905 -18.84 9.10 -36.87
CA TYR A 905 -18.86 7.72 -37.32
C TYR A 905 -20.06 6.98 -36.74
N TYR A 906 -20.52 5.94 -37.43
CA TYR A 906 -21.48 4.98 -36.87
C TYR A 906 -21.11 3.52 -37.18
N LYS A 907 -21.72 2.59 -36.44
CA LYS A 907 -21.68 1.14 -36.68
C LYS A 907 -22.97 0.48 -36.20
N ARG A 908 -23.51 -0.44 -36.98
CA ARG A 908 -24.78 -1.14 -36.74
C ARG A 908 -24.57 -2.53 -36.16
N PHE A 909 -25.55 -3.01 -35.39
CA PHE A 909 -25.61 -4.36 -34.85
C PHE A 909 -27.04 -4.92 -34.90
N ASP A 910 -27.18 -6.24 -34.96
CA ASP A 910 -28.47 -6.92 -34.80
C ASP A 910 -28.76 -7.32 -33.35
N GLY A 911 -30.04 -7.59 -33.07
CA GLY A 911 -30.50 -8.03 -31.74
C GLY A 911 -30.03 -9.43 -31.33
N THR A 912 -29.41 -10.20 -32.24
CA THR A 912 -28.77 -11.50 -31.89
C THR A 912 -27.39 -11.30 -31.28
N GLY A 913 -26.76 -10.15 -31.51
CA GLY A 913 -25.48 -9.79 -30.94
C GLY A 913 -24.33 -9.62 -31.94
N LYS A 914 -24.62 -9.53 -33.24
CA LYS A 914 -23.63 -9.46 -34.32
C LYS A 914 -23.51 -8.04 -34.89
N LEU A 915 -22.28 -7.60 -35.20
CA LEU A 915 -22.04 -6.38 -35.97
C LEU A 915 -22.41 -6.57 -37.44
N LEU A 916 -23.08 -5.57 -38.03
CA LEU A 916 -23.57 -5.62 -39.42
C LEU A 916 -22.65 -4.91 -40.42
N ASP A 917 -21.81 -3.99 -39.95
CA ASP A 917 -20.77 -3.32 -40.75
C ASP A 917 -19.37 -3.83 -40.36
N ASP A 918 -18.47 -4.05 -41.32
CA ASP A 918 -17.09 -4.46 -41.03
C ASP A 918 -16.29 -3.33 -40.36
N ALA A 919 -16.47 -2.10 -40.83
CA ALA A 919 -15.75 -0.90 -40.41
C ALA A 919 -16.68 0.16 -39.78
N LEU A 920 -16.09 1.22 -39.22
CA LEU A 920 -16.83 2.43 -38.86
C LEU A 920 -17.22 3.18 -40.15
N VAL A 921 -18.50 3.45 -40.34
CA VAL A 921 -19.04 4.18 -41.50
C VAL A 921 -19.02 5.68 -41.22
N GLU A 922 -18.58 6.50 -42.18
CA GLU A 922 -18.54 7.97 -42.04
C GLU A 922 -19.92 8.59 -42.31
N VAL A 923 -20.43 9.38 -41.37
CA VAL A 923 -21.62 10.21 -41.59
C VAL A 923 -21.23 11.30 -42.59
N LYS A 924 -21.86 11.26 -43.76
CA LYS A 924 -21.66 12.19 -44.88
C LYS A 924 -21.63 13.66 -44.41
N ASP A 925 -20.82 14.49 -45.06
CA ASP A 925 -20.76 15.96 -44.86
C ASP A 925 -20.33 16.47 -43.46
N THR A 926 -20.05 15.59 -42.48
CA THR A 926 -19.69 15.97 -41.08
C THR A 926 -18.21 16.33 -40.88
N LYS A 927 -17.32 15.87 -41.74
CA LYS A 927 -15.85 16.00 -41.62
C LYS A 927 -15.40 17.45 -41.69
N SER A 928 -14.65 17.92 -40.67
CA SER A 928 -14.22 19.31 -40.53
C SER A 928 -15.36 20.35 -40.44
N ASN A 929 -16.60 19.88 -40.31
CA ASN A 929 -17.82 20.69 -40.40
C ASN A 929 -18.62 20.66 -39.08
N SER A 930 -18.60 19.51 -38.39
CA SER A 930 -19.33 19.25 -37.15
C SER A 930 -18.65 19.81 -35.88
N SER A 931 -19.42 20.06 -34.82
CA SER A 931 -18.94 20.66 -33.56
C SER A 931 -17.82 19.87 -32.86
N TRP A 932 -16.99 20.57 -32.07
CA TRP A 932 -15.90 19.99 -31.28
C TRP A 932 -16.42 19.20 -30.07
N TYR A 933 -17.36 19.81 -29.34
CA TYR A 933 -18.05 19.21 -28.21
C TYR A 933 -19.53 19.10 -28.57
N ALA A 934 -20.19 18.04 -28.08
CA ALA A 934 -21.64 17.91 -28.17
C ALA A 934 -22.14 18.05 -29.63
N SER A 935 -21.74 17.11 -30.48
CA SER A 935 -21.87 17.25 -31.94
C SER A 935 -23.12 16.63 -32.55
N HIS A 936 -23.69 15.58 -31.94
CA HIS A 936 -24.81 14.83 -32.52
C HIS A 936 -25.67 14.12 -31.47
N LEU A 937 -26.83 13.62 -31.92
CA LEU A 937 -27.67 12.61 -31.27
C LEU A 937 -27.97 11.47 -32.25
N LEU A 938 -28.52 10.38 -31.72
CA LEU A 938 -28.88 9.18 -32.46
C LEU A 938 -30.30 8.73 -32.07
N GLY A 939 -31.10 8.27 -33.04
CA GLY A 939 -32.37 7.58 -32.78
C GLY A 939 -32.58 6.42 -33.74
N VAL A 940 -33.24 5.36 -33.26
CA VAL A 940 -33.57 4.14 -34.01
C VAL A 940 -35.03 3.81 -33.74
N ASN A 941 -35.86 3.69 -34.79
CA ASN A 941 -37.28 3.34 -34.64
C ASN A 941 -37.49 1.82 -34.57
N ASP A 942 -38.73 1.35 -34.39
CA ASP A 942 -38.99 -0.08 -34.19
C ASP A 942 -38.73 -0.93 -35.44
N LYS A 943 -38.68 -0.34 -36.63
CA LYS A 943 -38.26 -0.98 -37.90
C LYS A 943 -36.74 -1.09 -38.04
N GLY A 944 -35.97 -0.38 -37.21
CA GLY A 944 -34.52 -0.26 -37.32
C GLY A 944 -34.05 0.82 -38.30
N GLU A 945 -34.96 1.63 -38.86
CA GLU A 945 -34.60 2.88 -39.54
C GLU A 945 -34.00 3.83 -38.48
N PHE A 946 -33.02 4.66 -38.86
CA PHE A 946 -32.31 5.49 -37.89
C PHE A 946 -31.98 6.88 -38.41
N VAL A 947 -31.81 7.82 -37.48
CA VAL A 947 -31.44 9.21 -37.76
C VAL A 947 -30.25 9.63 -36.93
N ILE A 948 -29.34 10.39 -37.55
CA ILE A 948 -28.26 11.09 -36.86
C ILE A 948 -28.49 12.59 -37.06
N GLU A 949 -28.92 13.26 -35.99
CA GLU A 949 -29.01 14.72 -35.91
C GLU A 949 -27.65 15.28 -35.49
N TRP A 950 -27.11 16.29 -36.16
CA TRP A 950 -25.80 16.85 -35.85
C TRP A 950 -25.68 18.35 -36.11
N GLN A 951 -24.79 19.02 -35.37
CA GLN A 951 -24.57 20.47 -35.47
C GLN A 951 -23.29 20.78 -36.24
N SER A 952 -23.39 21.62 -37.28
CA SER A 952 -22.25 22.26 -37.93
C SER A 952 -21.72 23.44 -37.12
N SER A 953 -20.42 23.44 -36.81
CA SER A 953 -19.73 24.58 -36.20
C SER A 953 -19.36 25.67 -37.21
N TYR A 954 -19.23 25.33 -38.49
CA TYR A 954 -18.91 26.30 -39.55
C TYR A 954 -20.16 27.03 -40.05
N GLN A 955 -21.22 26.29 -40.36
CA GLN A 955 -22.45 26.82 -40.96
C GLN A 955 -23.49 27.28 -39.93
N LYS A 956 -23.18 27.19 -38.62
CA LYS A 956 -24.11 27.45 -37.49
C LYS A 956 -25.50 26.85 -37.74
N THR A 957 -25.57 25.58 -38.12
CA THR A 957 -26.79 24.94 -38.62
C THR A 957 -26.90 23.49 -38.12
N PHE A 958 -28.13 23.05 -37.84
CA PHE A 958 -28.47 21.67 -37.46
C PHE A 958 -28.91 20.88 -38.70
N PHE A 959 -28.34 19.69 -38.86
CA PHE A 959 -28.59 18.77 -39.95
C PHE A 959 -29.10 17.43 -39.43
N ALA A 960 -29.88 16.72 -40.24
CA ALA A 960 -30.33 15.37 -39.91
C ALA A 960 -30.21 14.45 -41.11
N HIS A 961 -29.51 13.34 -40.89
CA HIS A 961 -29.26 12.30 -41.89
C HIS A 961 -30.06 11.06 -41.50
N PHE A 962 -31.01 10.68 -42.36
CA PHE A 962 -31.94 9.58 -42.20
C PHE A 962 -31.44 8.38 -43.00
N TYR A 963 -31.54 7.20 -42.40
CA TYR A 963 -31.02 5.94 -42.92
C TYR A 963 -32.07 4.83 -42.81
N ALA A 964 -32.16 4.01 -43.84
CA ALA A 964 -32.89 2.75 -43.77
C ALA A 964 -32.10 1.73 -42.90
N ALA A 965 -32.76 0.68 -42.45
CA ALA A 965 -32.17 -0.32 -41.54
C ALA A 965 -30.94 -1.07 -42.13
N ASP A 966 -30.82 -1.09 -43.46
CA ASP A 966 -29.68 -1.62 -44.21
C ASP A 966 -28.43 -0.69 -44.19
N GLY A 967 -28.55 0.52 -43.64
CA GLY A 967 -27.49 1.54 -43.61
C GLY A 967 -27.52 2.51 -44.79
N THR A 968 -28.47 2.37 -45.72
CA THR A 968 -28.60 3.25 -46.89
C THR A 968 -29.11 4.63 -46.46
N LEU A 969 -28.34 5.69 -46.76
CA LEU A 969 -28.73 7.08 -46.53
C LEU A 969 -29.93 7.44 -47.44
N THR A 970 -31.11 7.60 -46.86
CA THR A 970 -32.35 7.93 -47.60
C THR A 970 -32.55 9.44 -47.75
N LYS A 971 -32.14 10.23 -46.75
CA LYS A 971 -32.33 11.69 -46.77
C LYS A 971 -31.26 12.43 -45.95
N SER A 972 -30.73 13.52 -46.50
CA SER A 972 -30.07 14.59 -45.74
C SER A 972 -30.94 15.84 -45.80
N LEU A 973 -31.09 16.55 -44.68
CA LEU A 973 -31.83 17.81 -44.60
C LEU A 973 -31.32 18.73 -43.49
N THR A 974 -31.69 20.02 -43.59
CA THR A 974 -31.52 21.02 -42.52
C THR A 974 -32.71 20.97 -41.56
N VAL A 975 -32.44 20.92 -40.25
CA VAL A 975 -33.46 20.99 -39.20
C VAL A 975 -33.84 22.44 -38.89
N GLY A 976 -32.82 23.26 -38.62
CA GLY A 976 -32.91 24.70 -38.35
C GLY A 976 -31.52 25.34 -38.13
N THR A 977 -31.47 26.66 -37.95
CA THR A 977 -30.23 27.44 -37.73
C THR A 977 -29.91 27.64 -36.25
N ALA A 978 -28.64 27.91 -35.94
CA ALA A 978 -28.11 28.06 -34.58
C ALA A 978 -27.66 29.51 -34.31
N MET A 979 -27.97 30.06 -33.13
CA MET A 979 -27.54 31.41 -32.74
C MET A 979 -26.34 31.40 -31.79
N ASP A 980 -25.18 31.79 -32.32
CA ASP A 980 -23.94 32.30 -31.70
C ASP A 980 -23.23 31.56 -30.54
N GLN A 981 -23.88 30.66 -29.80
CA GLN A 981 -23.28 29.92 -28.68
C GLN A 981 -23.35 28.41 -28.95
N ILE A 982 -22.25 27.86 -29.48
CA ILE A 982 -22.18 26.48 -30.02
C ILE A 982 -22.11 25.39 -28.92
N PHE A 983 -21.78 25.75 -27.67
CA PHE A 983 -21.25 24.80 -26.68
C PHE A 983 -22.27 23.98 -25.85
N ASP A 984 -23.57 24.31 -25.88
CA ASP A 984 -24.57 23.80 -24.93
C ASP A 984 -25.74 22.98 -25.55
N ALA A 985 -25.69 22.62 -26.84
CA ALA A 985 -26.78 21.91 -27.52
C ALA A 985 -26.93 20.45 -27.03
N PHE A 986 -25.97 19.57 -27.36
CA PHE A 986 -26.01 18.13 -27.04
C PHE A 986 -25.10 17.76 -25.84
N ARG A 987 -24.96 18.65 -24.85
CA ARG A 987 -23.86 18.61 -23.85
C ARG A 987 -23.92 17.45 -22.83
N PHE A 988 -25.01 16.69 -22.80
CA PHE A 988 -25.16 15.53 -21.92
C PHE A 988 -25.20 14.24 -22.75
N ALA A 989 -24.25 13.34 -22.49
CA ALA A 989 -23.84 12.28 -23.42
C ALA A 989 -24.80 11.07 -23.56
N ASN A 990 -25.99 11.13 -22.96
CA ASN A 990 -26.88 9.96 -22.80
C ASN A 990 -28.34 10.28 -23.22
N ILE A 991 -28.50 11.30 -24.08
CA ILE A 991 -29.78 11.70 -24.67
C ILE A 991 -29.91 11.02 -26.03
N ASP A 992 -31.09 10.46 -26.30
CA ASP A 992 -31.45 9.83 -27.56
C ASP A 992 -32.36 10.80 -28.36
N VAL A 993 -32.51 10.58 -29.68
CA VAL A 993 -33.57 11.25 -30.44
C VAL A 993 -34.91 10.63 -30.05
N GLU A 994 -35.80 11.44 -29.50
CA GLU A 994 -37.13 11.02 -29.02
C GLU A 994 -38.05 10.61 -30.19
N LEU A 995 -39.00 9.70 -29.92
CA LEU A 995 -39.86 9.09 -30.94
C LEU A 995 -41.35 9.40 -30.72
N LEU A 996 -42.10 9.53 -31.82
CA LEU A 996 -43.56 9.64 -31.87
C LEU A 996 -44.14 8.55 -32.78
N GLY A 997 -44.20 7.32 -32.26
CA GLY A 997 -44.42 6.12 -33.07
C GLY A 997 -43.12 5.77 -33.80
N ASP A 998 -43.18 5.64 -35.13
CA ASP A 998 -41.98 5.47 -35.97
C ASP A 998 -41.28 6.80 -36.32
N ASP A 999 -41.90 7.95 -36.04
CA ASP A 999 -41.40 9.27 -36.41
C ASP A 999 -40.37 9.81 -35.41
N PHE A 1000 -39.36 10.51 -35.93
CA PHE A 1000 -38.26 11.09 -35.16
C PHE A 1000 -38.57 12.54 -34.74
N VAL A 1001 -38.23 12.91 -33.51
CA VAL A 1001 -38.39 14.27 -32.99
C VAL A 1001 -37.05 14.97 -32.88
N LEU A 1002 -36.81 15.89 -33.81
CA LEU A 1002 -35.57 16.66 -34.01
C LEU A 1002 -35.72 18.09 -33.46
N ARG A 1003 -34.65 18.89 -33.37
CA ARG A 1003 -34.70 20.25 -32.80
C ARG A 1003 -33.74 21.27 -33.41
N ASP A 1004 -34.13 22.56 -33.33
CA ASP A 1004 -33.18 23.66 -33.44
C ASP A 1004 -32.58 24.06 -32.07
N GLY A 1005 -31.28 24.34 -32.06
CA GLY A 1005 -30.53 24.63 -30.84
C GLY A 1005 -30.52 26.11 -30.47
N GLY A 1006 -31.43 26.51 -29.58
CA GLY A 1006 -31.45 27.84 -28.98
C GLY A 1006 -30.24 28.12 -28.06
N ASN A 1007 -29.81 29.39 -28.00
CA ASN A 1007 -28.95 29.91 -26.94
C ASN A 1007 -29.64 29.75 -25.56
N ARG A 1008 -28.93 29.91 -24.43
CA ARG A 1008 -29.48 29.79 -23.06
C ARG A 1008 -30.71 30.67 -22.77
N THR A 1009 -30.93 31.69 -23.59
CA THR A 1009 -31.99 32.70 -23.48
C THR A 1009 -33.03 32.64 -24.60
N ALA A 1010 -32.92 31.68 -25.54
CA ALA A 1010 -33.74 31.61 -26.74
C ALA A 1010 -34.61 30.35 -26.80
N ALA A 1011 -35.77 30.47 -27.44
CA ALA A 1011 -36.71 29.38 -27.66
C ALA A 1011 -36.05 28.17 -28.36
N VAL A 1012 -36.56 26.97 -28.06
CA VAL A 1012 -36.18 25.72 -28.73
C VAL A 1012 -37.41 25.18 -29.44
N THR A 1013 -37.31 24.98 -30.75
CA THR A 1013 -38.37 24.36 -31.55
C THR A 1013 -38.00 22.91 -31.88
N TRP A 1014 -38.91 22.02 -31.52
CA TRP A 1014 -38.88 20.61 -31.87
C TRP A 1014 -39.74 20.36 -33.11
N TYR A 1015 -39.31 19.45 -33.96
CA TYR A 1015 -39.90 19.13 -35.25
C TYR A 1015 -40.09 17.63 -35.37
N ARG A 1016 -41.31 17.20 -35.71
CA ARG A 1016 -41.60 15.80 -36.02
C ARG A 1016 -41.27 15.53 -37.49
N TYR A 1017 -40.51 14.47 -37.74
CA TYR A 1017 -40.13 14.02 -39.08
C TYR A 1017 -40.46 12.53 -39.26
N THR A 1018 -41.03 12.18 -40.42
CA THR A 1018 -41.15 10.77 -40.80
C THR A 1018 -39.77 10.15 -41.07
N PRO A 1019 -39.62 8.80 -41.09
CA PRO A 1019 -38.35 8.16 -41.45
C PRO A 1019 -37.81 8.52 -42.84
N GLN A 1020 -38.67 9.01 -43.74
CA GLN A 1020 -38.31 9.52 -45.07
C GLN A 1020 -37.86 11.00 -45.06
N GLY A 1021 -37.74 11.60 -43.87
CA GLY A 1021 -37.33 12.99 -43.68
C GLY A 1021 -38.40 14.03 -44.05
N VAL A 1022 -39.69 13.68 -44.03
CA VAL A 1022 -40.79 14.64 -44.25
C VAL A 1022 -41.16 15.30 -42.92
N LYS A 1023 -40.97 16.62 -42.81
CA LYS A 1023 -41.41 17.42 -41.65
C LYS A 1023 -42.94 17.47 -41.61
N SER A 1024 -43.55 17.05 -40.50
CA SER A 1024 -45.01 16.99 -40.35
C SER A 1024 -45.55 18.08 -39.42
N THR A 1025 -45.16 18.08 -38.14
CA THR A 1025 -45.61 19.05 -37.13
C THR A 1025 -44.43 19.69 -36.38
N LYS A 1026 -44.68 20.77 -35.65
CA LYS A 1026 -43.67 21.41 -34.80
C LYS A 1026 -44.22 21.82 -33.43
N ALA A 1027 -43.31 22.04 -32.48
CA ALA A 1027 -43.65 22.55 -31.17
C ALA A 1027 -42.52 23.44 -30.63
N THR A 1028 -42.84 24.61 -30.10
CA THR A 1028 -41.84 25.56 -29.58
C THR A 1028 -42.01 25.72 -28.08
N MET A 1029 -40.90 25.63 -27.34
CA MET A 1029 -40.81 25.85 -25.90
C MET A 1029 -40.15 27.21 -25.63
N ASP A 1030 -40.70 27.99 -24.69
CA ASP A 1030 -39.99 29.12 -24.06
C ASP A 1030 -39.13 28.61 -22.89
N VAL A 1031 -37.95 29.18 -22.71
CA VAL A 1031 -36.77 28.47 -22.17
C VAL A 1031 -36.23 29.12 -20.89
N LYS A 1032 -36.95 30.09 -20.31
CA LYS A 1032 -36.55 30.75 -19.06
C LYS A 1032 -36.64 29.86 -17.81
N THR A 1033 -37.44 28.79 -17.84
CA THR A 1033 -37.76 27.97 -16.66
C THR A 1033 -37.12 26.57 -16.70
N TYR A 1034 -37.11 25.90 -17.86
CA TYR A 1034 -36.96 24.44 -17.90
C TYR A 1034 -35.55 23.92 -18.23
N GLN A 1035 -35.20 22.74 -17.71
CA GLN A 1035 -34.00 22.00 -18.13
C GLN A 1035 -34.20 21.35 -19.52
N ARG A 1036 -34.17 22.17 -20.57
CA ARG A 1036 -34.41 21.84 -22.00
C ARG A 1036 -33.75 20.60 -22.60
N ASN A 1037 -32.72 20.04 -21.95
CA ASN A 1037 -32.03 18.82 -22.36
C ASN A 1037 -32.56 17.54 -21.68
N SER A 1038 -33.60 17.66 -20.85
CA SER A 1038 -34.26 16.56 -20.16
C SER A 1038 -35.61 16.14 -20.80
N LEU A 1039 -35.98 16.72 -21.94
CA LEU A 1039 -37.24 16.38 -22.59
C LEU A 1039 -37.30 14.86 -22.92
N ARG A 1040 -38.42 14.24 -22.55
CA ARG A 1040 -38.87 12.93 -23.02
C ARG A 1040 -40.22 13.09 -23.71
N ILE A 1041 -40.50 12.32 -24.76
CA ILE A 1041 -41.81 12.34 -25.44
C ILE A 1041 -42.32 10.90 -25.60
N ARG A 1042 -43.53 10.62 -25.12
CA ARG A 1042 -44.17 9.30 -25.22
C ARG A 1042 -45.66 9.48 -25.55
N ASN A 1043 -46.12 8.81 -26.61
CA ASN A 1043 -47.51 8.86 -27.09
C ASN A 1043 -48.13 10.27 -27.10
N GLY A 1044 -47.41 11.22 -27.72
CA GLY A 1044 -47.84 12.63 -27.86
C GLY A 1044 -47.69 13.48 -26.59
N THR A 1045 -47.43 12.89 -25.42
CA THR A 1045 -47.21 13.59 -24.16
C THR A 1045 -45.73 13.89 -23.97
N SER A 1046 -45.43 15.10 -23.53
CA SER A 1046 -44.08 15.61 -23.24
C SER A 1046 -43.81 15.63 -21.73
N TYR A 1047 -42.56 15.39 -21.32
CA TYR A 1047 -42.12 15.34 -19.93
C TYR A 1047 -40.78 16.08 -19.79
N ILE A 1048 -40.60 16.97 -18.80
CA ILE A 1048 -39.37 17.76 -18.66
C ILE A 1048 -39.07 18.16 -17.21
N ILE A 1049 -37.79 18.25 -16.83
CA ILE A 1049 -37.37 18.70 -15.50
C ILE A 1049 -37.52 20.23 -15.34
N ASP A 1050 -38.12 20.63 -14.22
CA ASP A 1050 -38.23 21.99 -13.72
C ASP A 1050 -37.90 22.01 -12.22
N GLY A 1051 -36.67 22.38 -11.82
CA GLY A 1051 -36.29 22.39 -10.40
C GLY A 1051 -36.46 21.02 -9.71
N LYS A 1052 -37.44 20.91 -8.80
CA LYS A 1052 -37.84 19.67 -8.10
C LYS A 1052 -39.02 18.92 -8.76
N TYR A 1053 -39.48 19.35 -9.95
CA TYR A 1053 -40.64 18.78 -10.65
C TYR A 1053 -40.27 18.08 -11.96
N ILE A 1054 -41.02 17.03 -12.32
CA ILE A 1054 -41.16 16.56 -13.71
C ILE A 1054 -42.49 17.11 -14.23
N ARG A 1055 -42.41 18.11 -15.11
CA ARG A 1055 -43.58 18.78 -15.72
C ARG A 1055 -44.17 17.94 -16.85
N VAL A 1056 -45.50 17.80 -16.93
CA VAL A 1056 -46.19 16.88 -17.85
C VAL A 1056 -47.11 17.63 -18.82
N GLY A 1057 -46.92 17.40 -20.13
CA GLY A 1057 -47.71 18.01 -21.20
C GLY A 1057 -47.31 19.45 -21.56
N THR A 1058 -46.12 19.91 -21.14
CA THR A 1058 -45.61 21.28 -21.37
C THR A 1058 -45.44 21.66 -22.85
N ILE A 1059 -45.33 20.66 -23.73
CA ILE A 1059 -45.19 20.82 -25.18
C ILE A 1059 -46.30 20.03 -25.89
N THR A 1060 -47.07 20.72 -26.73
CA THR A 1060 -48.01 20.12 -27.69
C THR A 1060 -47.53 20.38 -29.12
N PHE A 1061 -47.41 19.33 -29.93
CA PHE A 1061 -47.13 19.46 -31.36
C PHE A 1061 -48.35 19.97 -32.13
N LYS A 1062 -48.13 20.96 -32.99
CA LYS A 1062 -49.12 21.61 -33.85
C LYS A 1062 -48.69 21.54 -35.32
#